data_AF-A0A3B5Q938-F1
#
_entry.id   AF-A0A3B5Q938-F1
#
_cell.length_a   1.000
_cell.length_b   1.000
_cell.length_c   1.000
_cell.angle_alpha   90.00
_cell.angle_beta   90.00
_cell.angle_gamma   90.00
#
_symmetry.space_group_name_H-M   'P 1'
#
loop_
_entity.id
_entity.type
_entity.pdbx_description
1 polymer ?
#
loop_
_entity_poly.entity_id
_entity_poly.type
_entity_poly.pdbx_seq_one_letter_code
_entity_poly.pdbx_strand_id
1 'polypeptide(L)'
;MQFLGRLLDTVSSVSTLFINPYRVKDVQLSDYGGGGKVRLKEEGRMVLYKNTQCQSWDCVLLSPETPTVALRLFQVGSEEDAMNWFPQYALKLRPFYEILPLKADTAQTIVDCLRSHPDWSSAHIAVETGMRECLKHNYVQSQINARDASGQTPLHRACERGDLACVKELLDESQARTDIRDQNGETPMHYASKQDSPVIIQALCSRLCSGVNELNSNGETPLHVACRLGRVESVKALLEGGAKCDTMGSTGNPIHTAMKYSEKGCVEEILKADPSQLQAQDSVYGGTPLHWAKTAEMCRMLLDRGCEINYLSKTGESALHVLTKKGHFEAAMVLLTHGANANLKGQDGNTALHLAMKMDHMELIKGLIVFGADVEIHNNLGETPGLIAARTSKGFQDILYVGAAMGAIGKSEIDGQVMEKKKIDRLLCLDGGGIKGLVLIQMLIALEKEAGRPTRELFDWVAGTSTGGILALAIIHGKSMEYLRCLYFRMKEQVFRGSRPYESAPLEDFLKKEFGENTKMTDIKFPRVMVTSVLADRHPGELHIFRNYDPPSVRREPSYTTTATFQPLTIPQGWEDEDVLIVGYTDEPPRKRRKVTDEEQLVWRAARSSGAAPTYFRPMGRFLDGGLLANNPTLDAMTEIHQFNKSLKAEGREANIKKLGIVVSLGTGKPPQEVVTSVDVFRPSNPLELAKTFVGAKELGKMLVDCCTDSDGCTVDRARAWCEMIDTIYHRLSPQLSQEVMLDEVSDEVLVNMLWETQMYLFEKREVLQSLAKTLL
;
A
#
# COMPACT_ATOMS: atom_id res chain seq x y z
N MET A 1 -2.81 -32.02 -70.91
CA MET A 1 -1.86 -30.99 -71.38
C MET A 1 -2.20 -29.57 -70.88
N GLN A 2 -3.46 -29.15 -70.72
CA GLN A 2 -3.78 -27.79 -70.23
C GLN A 2 -3.73 -27.60 -68.70
N PHE A 3 -3.82 -28.69 -67.92
CA PHE A 3 -3.74 -28.62 -66.45
C PHE A 3 -2.29 -28.43 -65.93
N LEU A 4 -1.31 -29.00 -66.63
CA LEU A 4 0.12 -28.83 -66.35
C LEU A 4 0.63 -27.42 -66.71
N GLY A 5 0.07 -26.80 -67.77
CA GLY A 5 0.40 -25.41 -68.13
C GLY A 5 -0.04 -24.39 -67.08
N ARG A 6 -1.25 -24.53 -66.52
CA ARG A 6 -1.71 -23.66 -65.42
C ARG A 6 -0.96 -23.88 -64.12
N LEU A 7 -0.47 -25.10 -63.86
CA LEU A 7 0.37 -25.41 -62.69
C LEU A 7 1.78 -24.83 -62.84
N LEU A 8 2.35 -24.83 -64.04
CA LEU A 8 3.64 -24.18 -64.32
C LEU A 8 3.55 -22.65 -64.30
N ASP A 9 2.44 -22.06 -64.76
CA ASP A 9 2.20 -20.62 -64.67
C ASP A 9 1.88 -20.16 -63.23
N THR A 10 1.19 -20.99 -62.44
CA THR A 10 1.02 -20.72 -60.99
C THR A 10 2.30 -20.97 -60.21
N VAL A 11 3.14 -21.94 -60.58
CA VAL A 11 4.45 -22.13 -59.93
C VAL A 11 5.45 -21.04 -60.33
N SER A 12 5.40 -20.50 -61.56
CA SER A 12 6.24 -19.35 -61.96
C SER A 12 5.79 -18.05 -61.29
N SER A 13 4.49 -17.84 -61.16
CA SER A 13 3.94 -16.69 -60.41
C SER A 13 4.07 -16.83 -58.89
N VAL A 14 4.08 -18.05 -58.35
CA VAL A 14 4.45 -18.32 -56.95
C VAL A 14 5.96 -18.17 -56.74
N SER A 15 6.80 -18.50 -57.73
CA SER A 15 8.26 -18.25 -57.66
C SER A 15 8.59 -16.76 -57.71
N THR A 16 7.82 -15.94 -58.42
CA THR A 16 7.97 -14.47 -58.42
C THR A 16 7.36 -13.81 -57.18
N LEU A 17 6.34 -14.41 -56.56
CA LEU A 17 5.81 -14.00 -55.25
C LEU A 17 6.84 -14.14 -54.12
N PHE A 18 7.87 -14.98 -54.28
CA PHE A 18 8.96 -15.16 -53.31
C PHE A 18 10.23 -14.34 -53.59
N ILE A 19 10.28 -13.54 -54.66
CA ILE A 19 11.46 -12.74 -55.00
C ILE A 19 11.18 -11.29 -54.61
N ASN A 20 11.56 -10.90 -53.39
CA ASN A 20 11.63 -9.49 -53.01
C ASN A 20 12.60 -8.78 -53.99
N PRO A 21 12.12 -7.83 -54.83
CA PRO A 21 12.96 -7.14 -55.82
C PRO A 21 14.06 -6.28 -55.18
N TYR A 22 13.96 -6.02 -53.88
CA TYR A 22 14.94 -5.24 -53.10
C TYR A 22 15.82 -6.13 -52.20
N ARG A 23 15.87 -7.44 -52.47
CA ARG A 23 16.74 -8.36 -51.73
C ARG A 23 18.18 -8.25 -52.24
N VAL A 24 19.08 -7.89 -51.34
CA VAL A 24 20.51 -7.84 -51.54
C VAL A 24 21.05 -9.26 -51.72
N LYS A 25 21.83 -9.48 -52.78
CA LYS A 25 22.44 -10.78 -53.09
C LYS A 25 23.87 -10.60 -53.55
N ASP A 26 24.73 -11.54 -53.16
CA ASP A 26 26.04 -11.72 -53.76
C ASP A 26 25.88 -12.25 -55.19
N VAL A 27 26.50 -11.57 -56.16
CA VAL A 27 26.45 -11.96 -57.58
C VAL A 27 27.87 -11.92 -58.14
N GLN A 28 28.18 -12.85 -59.06
CA GLN A 28 29.48 -12.85 -59.72
C GLN A 28 29.54 -11.75 -60.78
N LEU A 29 30.66 -11.02 -60.83
CA LEU A 29 30.88 -9.96 -61.80
C LEU A 29 30.94 -10.45 -63.25
N SER A 30 31.28 -11.74 -63.46
CA SER A 30 31.20 -12.42 -64.75
C SER A 30 29.79 -12.39 -65.37
N ASP A 31 28.75 -12.43 -64.54
CA ASP A 31 27.35 -12.41 -64.99
C ASP A 31 26.94 -11.06 -65.61
N TYR A 32 27.74 -10.02 -65.38
CA TYR A 32 27.54 -8.66 -65.89
C TYR A 32 28.51 -8.30 -67.02
N GLY A 33 29.44 -9.19 -67.38
CA GLY A 33 30.51 -8.93 -68.35
C GLY A 33 30.20 -9.28 -69.81
N GLY A 34 29.08 -9.96 -70.12
CA GLY A 34 28.86 -10.43 -71.50
C GLY A 34 27.49 -11.01 -71.90
N GLY A 35 26.45 -10.93 -71.06
CA GLY A 35 25.13 -11.52 -71.36
C GLY A 35 23.97 -10.53 -71.19
N GLY A 36 23.58 -9.81 -72.25
CA GLY A 36 22.31 -9.06 -72.29
C GLY A 36 22.11 -7.93 -71.28
N LYS A 37 23.11 -7.58 -70.46
CA LYS A 37 23.02 -6.50 -69.46
C LYS A 37 23.87 -5.31 -69.89
N VAL A 38 23.24 -4.18 -70.18
CA VAL A 38 23.89 -2.94 -70.63
C VAL A 38 24.13 -2.03 -69.44
N ARG A 39 25.36 -1.52 -69.28
CA ARG A 39 25.72 -0.56 -68.24
C ARG A 39 25.11 0.80 -68.57
N LEU A 40 24.23 1.33 -67.71
CA LEU A 40 23.53 2.60 -67.94
C LEU A 40 24.20 3.79 -67.25
N LYS A 41 24.57 3.63 -65.97
CA LYS A 41 25.11 4.71 -65.14
C LYS A 41 26.07 4.16 -64.10
N GLU A 42 27.11 4.91 -63.78
CA GLU A 42 28.12 4.57 -62.78
C GLU A 42 28.37 5.82 -61.90
N GLU A 43 28.16 5.67 -60.59
CA GLU A 43 28.45 6.70 -59.60
C GLU A 43 29.25 6.09 -58.45
N GLY A 44 30.53 6.44 -58.36
CA GLY A 44 31.45 5.85 -57.39
C GLY A 44 31.62 4.35 -57.62
N ARG A 45 31.33 3.54 -56.58
CA ARG A 45 31.40 2.06 -56.66
C ARG A 45 30.07 1.41 -57.05
N MET A 46 29.04 2.20 -57.40
CA MET A 46 27.70 1.71 -57.73
C MET A 46 27.44 1.82 -59.22
N VAL A 47 26.87 0.75 -59.79
CA VAL A 47 26.61 0.61 -61.22
C VAL A 47 25.18 0.18 -61.46
N LEU A 48 24.48 0.89 -62.33
CA LEU A 48 23.16 0.52 -62.81
C LEU A 48 23.28 -0.23 -64.14
N TYR A 49 22.75 -1.46 -64.19
CA TYR A 49 22.67 -2.28 -65.40
C TYR A 49 21.21 -2.44 -65.85
N LYS A 50 20.95 -2.34 -67.15
CA LYS A 50 19.67 -2.71 -67.78
C LYS A 50 19.78 -4.08 -68.41
N ASN A 51 19.02 -5.04 -67.92
CA ASN A 51 18.88 -6.36 -68.51
C ASN A 51 17.89 -6.31 -69.68
N THR A 52 18.39 -6.40 -70.91
CA THR A 52 17.57 -6.33 -72.13
C THR A 52 16.74 -7.59 -72.37
N GLN A 53 17.09 -8.72 -71.74
CA GLN A 53 16.37 -9.99 -71.90
C GLN A 53 15.15 -10.08 -70.98
N CYS A 54 15.22 -9.52 -69.77
CA CYS A 54 14.17 -9.62 -68.76
C CYS A 54 13.51 -8.27 -68.41
N GLN A 55 13.83 -7.18 -69.13
CA GLN A 55 13.34 -5.81 -68.86
C GLN A 55 13.43 -5.44 -67.37
N SER A 56 14.60 -5.65 -66.76
CA SER A 56 14.85 -5.32 -65.35
C SER A 56 16.11 -4.48 -65.20
N TRP A 57 16.13 -3.63 -64.17
CA TRP A 57 17.24 -2.78 -63.81
C TRP A 57 17.89 -3.31 -62.53
N ASP A 58 19.16 -3.70 -62.65
CA ASP A 58 19.97 -4.23 -61.57
C ASP A 58 20.91 -3.11 -61.06
N CYS A 59 20.82 -2.75 -59.78
CA CYS A 59 21.81 -1.89 -59.13
C CYS A 59 22.84 -2.76 -58.40
N VAL A 60 24.11 -2.60 -58.76
CA VAL A 60 25.22 -3.43 -58.26
C VAL A 60 26.28 -2.57 -57.60
N LEU A 61 26.68 -2.93 -56.39
CA LEU A 61 27.78 -2.32 -55.64
C LEU A 61 29.04 -3.18 -55.78
N LEU A 62 30.13 -2.55 -56.23
CA LEU A 62 31.43 -3.18 -56.41
C LEU A 62 32.22 -3.17 -55.08
N SER A 63 32.51 -4.36 -54.55
CA SER A 63 33.29 -4.53 -53.33
C SER A 63 34.80 -4.58 -53.65
N PRO A 64 35.66 -3.79 -53.00
CA PRO A 64 37.11 -3.78 -53.26
C PRO A 64 37.84 -5.07 -52.82
N GLU A 65 37.31 -5.75 -51.80
CA GLU A 65 37.98 -6.88 -51.14
C GLU A 65 37.83 -8.19 -51.91
N THR A 66 36.77 -8.31 -52.72
CA THR A 66 36.47 -9.48 -53.55
C THR A 66 36.15 -9.02 -54.98
N PRO A 67 37.15 -8.83 -55.86
CA PRO A 67 36.94 -8.29 -57.20
C PRO A 67 36.12 -9.21 -58.13
N THR A 68 35.76 -10.42 -57.68
CA THR A 68 34.94 -11.39 -58.40
C THR A 68 33.47 -11.39 -57.97
N VAL A 69 33.13 -10.83 -56.80
CA VAL A 69 31.79 -10.86 -56.21
C VAL A 69 31.33 -9.43 -55.92
N ALA A 70 30.15 -9.08 -56.42
CA ALA A 70 29.52 -7.78 -56.22
C ALA A 70 28.14 -7.95 -55.58
N LEU A 71 27.70 -6.92 -54.84
CA LEU A 71 26.42 -6.92 -54.15
C LEU A 71 25.34 -6.33 -55.06
N ARG A 72 24.38 -7.14 -55.51
CA ARG A 72 23.16 -6.61 -56.15
C ARG A 72 22.27 -6.04 -55.07
N LEU A 73 22.01 -4.73 -55.09
CA LEU A 73 21.20 -4.03 -54.09
C LEU A 73 19.69 -4.07 -54.40
N PHE A 74 19.32 -4.01 -55.67
CA PHE A 74 17.94 -4.20 -56.12
C PHE A 74 17.88 -4.70 -57.57
N GLN A 75 16.76 -5.33 -57.92
CA GLN A 75 16.35 -5.76 -59.25
C GLN A 75 14.89 -5.33 -59.47
N VAL A 76 14.67 -4.20 -60.12
CA VAL A 76 13.34 -3.60 -60.30
C VAL A 76 12.91 -3.69 -61.76
N GLY A 77 11.61 -3.87 -62.01
CA GLY A 77 11.04 -3.97 -63.37
C GLY A 77 10.57 -2.65 -63.98
N SER A 78 10.68 -1.54 -63.24
CA SER A 78 10.29 -0.19 -63.66
C SER A 78 11.53 0.69 -63.82
N GLU A 79 11.62 1.40 -64.96
CA GLU A 79 12.70 2.34 -65.25
C GLU A 79 12.65 3.57 -64.32
N GLU A 80 11.44 4.04 -64.01
CA GLU A 80 11.22 5.22 -63.16
C GLU A 80 11.71 4.99 -61.73
N ASP A 81 11.38 3.84 -61.16
CA ASP A 81 11.84 3.45 -59.81
C ASP A 81 13.36 3.32 -59.75
N ALA A 82 13.95 2.67 -60.75
CA ALA A 82 15.40 2.48 -60.81
C ALA A 82 16.16 3.82 -60.91
N MET A 83 15.64 4.76 -61.71
CA MET A 83 16.22 6.10 -61.87
C MET A 83 15.99 7.00 -60.66
N ASN A 84 14.92 6.80 -59.89
CA ASN A 84 14.66 7.52 -58.64
C ASN A 84 15.55 7.04 -57.48
N TRP A 85 15.70 5.72 -57.30
CA TRP A 85 16.45 5.16 -56.17
C TRP A 85 17.97 5.17 -56.38
N PHE A 86 18.46 5.02 -57.61
CA PHE A 86 19.90 4.92 -57.89
C PHE A 86 20.71 6.13 -57.38
N PRO A 87 20.34 7.40 -57.64
CA PRO A 87 21.08 8.56 -57.13
C PRO A 87 21.04 8.65 -55.59
N GLN A 88 19.90 8.30 -54.98
CA GLN A 88 19.75 8.33 -53.52
C GLN A 88 20.66 7.29 -52.86
N TYR A 89 20.75 6.09 -53.44
CA TYR A 89 21.61 5.02 -52.94
C TYR A 89 23.08 5.39 -53.15
N ALA A 90 23.46 5.90 -54.33
CA ALA A 90 24.83 6.32 -54.63
C ALA A 90 25.36 7.39 -53.65
N LEU A 91 24.52 8.36 -53.30
CA LEU A 91 24.87 9.43 -52.36
C LEU A 91 24.90 8.93 -50.91
N LYS A 92 23.88 8.19 -50.48
CA LYS A 92 23.70 7.82 -49.06
C LYS A 92 24.51 6.60 -48.64
N LEU A 93 24.82 5.66 -49.54
CA LEU A 93 25.61 4.45 -49.24
C LEU A 93 27.12 4.71 -49.22
N ARG A 94 27.58 5.83 -49.80
CA ARG A 94 29.00 6.15 -49.93
C ARG A 94 29.82 6.05 -48.64
N PRO A 95 29.38 6.62 -47.51
CA PRO A 95 30.14 6.53 -46.25
C PRO A 95 30.29 5.10 -45.73
N PHE A 96 29.35 4.21 -46.08
CA PHE A 96 29.28 2.87 -45.52
C PHE A 96 30.25 1.90 -46.19
N TYR A 97 30.36 1.93 -47.53
CA TYR A 97 31.30 1.07 -48.26
C TYR A 97 32.74 1.59 -48.30
N GLU A 98 32.96 2.87 -47.98
CA GLU A 98 34.31 3.46 -47.90
C GLU A 98 35.01 3.09 -46.57
N ILE A 99 34.24 2.90 -45.48
CA ILE A 99 34.79 2.62 -44.14
C ILE A 99 34.69 1.14 -43.77
N LEU A 100 33.60 0.45 -44.14
CA LEU A 100 33.36 -0.93 -43.74
C LEU A 100 33.23 -1.86 -44.96
N PRO A 101 33.71 -3.10 -44.85
CA PRO A 101 33.34 -4.14 -45.79
C PRO A 101 31.87 -4.51 -45.62
N LEU A 102 31.05 -4.06 -46.57
CA LEU A 102 29.64 -4.39 -46.59
C LEU A 102 29.45 -5.87 -46.97
N LYS A 103 28.85 -6.65 -46.08
CA LYS A 103 28.31 -7.98 -46.36
C LYS A 103 26.85 -7.86 -46.81
N ALA A 104 26.33 -8.87 -47.50
CA ALA A 104 24.95 -8.88 -48.00
C ALA A 104 23.90 -8.58 -46.90
N ASP A 105 24.06 -9.14 -45.71
CA ASP A 105 23.12 -8.92 -44.60
C ASP A 105 23.16 -7.48 -44.08
N THR A 106 24.35 -6.90 -43.89
CA THR A 106 24.50 -5.50 -43.47
C THR A 106 23.99 -4.53 -44.54
N ALA A 107 24.31 -4.80 -45.81
CA ALA A 107 23.81 -4.00 -46.93
C ALA A 107 22.28 -4.08 -47.05
N GLN A 108 21.68 -5.25 -46.79
CA GLN A 108 20.23 -5.41 -46.73
C GLN A 108 19.61 -4.50 -45.68
N THR A 109 20.13 -4.49 -44.45
CA THR A 109 19.60 -3.62 -43.38
C THR A 109 19.65 -2.13 -43.74
N ILE A 110 20.75 -1.68 -44.36
CA ILE A 110 20.92 -0.28 -44.79
C ILE A 110 19.96 0.07 -45.91
N VAL A 111 19.84 -0.79 -46.92
CA VAL A 111 18.95 -0.62 -48.07
C VAL A 111 17.48 -0.64 -47.65
N ASP A 112 17.12 -1.49 -46.70
CA ASP A 112 15.77 -1.52 -46.14
C ASP A 112 15.46 -0.25 -45.32
N CYS A 113 16.42 0.28 -44.57
CA CYS A 113 16.28 1.57 -43.88
C CYS A 113 16.11 2.74 -44.85
N LEU A 114 16.92 2.77 -45.92
CA LEU A 114 16.84 3.79 -46.97
C LEU A 114 15.48 3.83 -47.66
N ARG A 115 14.89 2.65 -47.85
CA ARG A 115 13.59 2.50 -48.53
C ARG A 115 12.42 2.80 -47.60
N SER A 116 12.51 2.42 -46.32
CA SER A 116 11.47 2.72 -45.34
C SER A 116 11.43 4.21 -44.97
N HIS A 117 12.58 4.89 -45.01
CA HIS A 117 12.71 6.30 -44.64
C HIS A 117 13.57 7.08 -45.66
N PRO A 118 12.98 7.51 -46.79
CA PRO A 118 13.70 8.23 -47.84
C PRO A 118 14.22 9.60 -47.42
N ASP A 119 13.70 10.19 -46.34
CA ASP A 119 14.11 11.51 -45.82
C ASP A 119 15.33 11.43 -44.88
N TRP A 120 15.75 10.23 -44.48
CA TRP A 120 16.86 10.07 -43.55
C TRP A 120 18.20 10.40 -44.18
N SER A 121 19.05 11.11 -43.42
CA SER A 121 20.44 11.37 -43.79
C SER A 121 21.33 10.14 -43.54
N SER A 122 22.54 10.13 -44.10
CA SER A 122 23.48 9.03 -43.86
C SER A 122 23.84 8.87 -42.36
N ALA A 123 23.76 9.95 -41.58
CA ALA A 123 23.95 9.92 -40.13
C ALA A 123 22.81 9.19 -39.39
N HIS A 124 21.55 9.42 -39.78
CA HIS A 124 20.40 8.70 -39.20
C HIS A 124 20.53 7.19 -39.45
N ILE A 125 20.92 6.82 -40.66
CA ILE A 125 21.07 5.42 -41.07
C ILE A 125 22.23 4.76 -40.32
N ALA A 126 23.35 5.48 -40.14
CA ALA A 126 24.49 4.96 -39.37
C ALA A 126 24.12 4.67 -37.91
N VAL A 127 23.29 5.52 -37.29
CA VAL A 127 22.77 5.30 -35.94
C VAL A 127 21.76 4.15 -35.91
N GLU A 128 20.80 4.10 -36.83
CA GLU A 128 19.78 3.05 -36.87
C GLU A 128 20.40 1.66 -37.02
N THR A 129 21.44 1.56 -37.84
CA THR A 129 22.16 0.30 -38.09
C THR A 129 23.24 0.00 -37.05
N GLY A 130 23.55 0.92 -36.13
CA GLY A 130 24.60 0.78 -35.12
C GLY A 130 26.03 0.80 -35.69
N MET A 131 26.23 1.32 -36.90
CA MET A 131 27.55 1.40 -37.55
C MET A 131 28.30 2.65 -37.10
N ARG A 132 28.83 2.56 -35.88
CA ARG A 132 29.50 3.64 -35.17
C ARG A 132 30.73 4.22 -35.91
N GLU A 133 31.53 3.36 -36.56
CA GLU A 133 32.72 3.79 -37.31
C GLU A 133 32.38 4.72 -38.49
N CYS A 134 31.19 4.58 -39.07
CA CYS A 134 30.72 5.42 -40.16
C CYS A 134 30.41 6.87 -39.72
N LEU A 135 30.18 7.09 -38.42
CA LEU A 135 29.95 8.44 -37.87
C LEU A 135 31.19 9.34 -37.97
N LYS A 136 32.39 8.74 -38.07
CA LYS A 136 33.66 9.47 -38.24
C LYS A 136 33.87 10.00 -39.66
N HIS A 137 33.07 9.59 -40.63
CA HIS A 137 33.23 10.03 -42.01
C HIS A 137 32.90 11.53 -42.16
N ASN A 138 33.73 12.30 -42.88
CA ASN A 138 33.52 13.73 -43.11
C ASN A 138 32.12 14.06 -43.66
N TYR A 139 31.60 13.21 -44.56
CA TYR A 139 30.26 13.39 -45.12
C TYR A 139 29.13 13.11 -44.11
N VAL A 140 29.35 12.22 -43.14
CA VAL A 140 28.37 11.93 -42.09
C VAL A 140 28.42 13.01 -41.01
N GLN A 141 29.62 13.50 -40.67
CA GLN A 141 29.82 14.61 -39.75
C GLN A 141 29.14 15.90 -40.22
N SER A 142 29.17 16.20 -41.53
CA SER A 142 28.45 17.37 -42.07
C SER A 142 26.92 17.26 -41.93
N GLN A 143 26.40 16.05 -41.75
CA GLN A 143 24.97 15.74 -41.60
C GLN A 143 24.58 15.33 -40.17
N ILE A 144 25.47 15.49 -39.19
CA ILE A 144 25.24 15.01 -37.81
C ILE A 144 24.08 15.72 -37.10
N ASN A 145 23.76 16.94 -37.56
CA ASN A 145 22.66 17.76 -37.06
C ASN A 145 21.52 17.89 -38.09
N ALA A 146 21.51 17.06 -39.13
CA ALA A 146 20.43 17.03 -40.11
C ALA A 146 19.12 16.62 -39.43
N ARG A 147 18.00 17.13 -39.94
CA ARG A 147 16.66 16.81 -39.43
C ARG A 147 15.92 15.92 -40.41
N ASP A 148 15.28 14.87 -39.91
CA ASP A 148 14.38 14.05 -40.71
C ASP A 148 13.01 14.72 -40.91
N ALA A 149 12.08 14.03 -41.59
CA ALA A 149 10.73 14.53 -41.86
C ALA A 149 9.90 14.82 -40.59
N SER A 150 10.30 14.29 -39.42
CA SER A 150 9.71 14.57 -38.11
C SER A 150 10.48 15.63 -37.30
N GLY A 151 11.55 16.19 -37.89
CA GLY A 151 12.41 17.17 -37.24
C GLY A 151 13.48 16.57 -36.34
N GLN A 152 13.57 15.24 -36.25
CA GLN A 152 14.50 14.55 -35.37
C GLN A 152 15.92 14.53 -35.95
N THR A 153 16.92 14.50 -35.07
CA THR A 153 18.34 14.38 -35.45
C THR A 153 18.84 12.97 -35.21
N PRO A 154 20.02 12.59 -35.76
CA PRO A 154 20.66 11.29 -35.46
C PRO A 154 20.83 11.05 -33.96
N LEU A 155 21.08 12.10 -33.17
CA LEU A 155 21.18 12.00 -31.72
C LEU A 155 19.83 11.66 -31.05
N HIS A 156 18.70 12.15 -31.56
CA HIS A 156 17.38 11.75 -31.07
C HIS A 156 17.16 10.24 -31.26
N ARG A 157 17.47 9.72 -32.46
CA ARG A 157 17.38 8.29 -32.78
C ARG A 157 18.32 7.44 -31.93
N ALA A 158 19.54 7.91 -31.68
CA ALA A 158 20.49 7.21 -30.83
C ALA A 158 19.96 7.07 -29.39
N CYS A 159 19.34 8.14 -28.86
CA CYS A 159 18.69 8.14 -27.55
C CYS A 159 17.43 7.26 -27.54
N GLU A 160 16.64 7.28 -28.61
CA GLU A 160 15.45 6.44 -28.78
C GLU A 160 15.79 4.95 -28.79
N ARG A 161 16.88 4.55 -29.47
CA ARG A 161 17.32 3.14 -29.54
C ARG A 161 17.96 2.65 -28.24
N GLY A 162 18.42 3.55 -27.39
CA GLY A 162 19.16 3.19 -26.19
C GLY A 162 20.63 2.81 -26.44
N ASP A 163 21.21 3.20 -27.58
CA ASP A 163 22.57 2.80 -27.95
C ASP A 163 23.62 3.75 -27.35
N LEU A 164 24.15 3.36 -26.19
CA LEU A 164 25.16 4.15 -25.47
C LEU A 164 26.44 4.39 -26.29
N ALA A 165 26.87 3.42 -27.08
CA ALA A 165 28.11 3.55 -27.85
C ALA A 165 27.95 4.62 -28.92
N CYS A 166 26.83 4.59 -29.67
CA CYS A 166 26.50 5.62 -30.63
C CYS A 166 26.32 6.99 -29.96
N VAL A 167 25.63 7.08 -28.81
CA VAL A 167 25.46 8.35 -28.08
C VAL A 167 26.81 8.94 -27.66
N LYS A 168 27.71 8.15 -27.08
CA LYS A 168 29.04 8.63 -26.69
C LYS A 168 29.86 9.10 -27.88
N GLU A 169 29.88 8.34 -28.98
CA GLU A 169 30.61 8.74 -30.19
C GLU A 169 30.04 10.01 -30.84
N LEU A 170 28.72 10.19 -30.81
CA LEU A 170 28.07 11.41 -31.30
C LEU A 170 28.40 12.64 -30.44
N LEU A 171 28.49 12.48 -29.12
CA LEU A 171 28.75 13.57 -28.17
C LEU A 171 30.25 13.90 -28.05
N ASP A 172 31.10 12.88 -27.93
CA ASP A 172 32.53 13.06 -27.64
C ASP A 172 33.34 13.39 -28.89
N GLU A 173 33.10 12.68 -30.00
CA GLU A 173 33.90 12.77 -31.22
C GLU A 173 33.24 13.67 -32.28
N SER A 174 31.91 13.62 -32.42
CA SER A 174 31.20 14.29 -33.52
C SER A 174 30.58 15.64 -33.16
N GLN A 175 30.68 16.06 -31.88
CA GLN A 175 30.13 17.33 -31.36
C GLN A 175 28.68 17.59 -31.77
N ALA A 176 27.82 16.57 -31.70
CA ALA A 176 26.41 16.69 -32.03
C ALA A 176 25.71 17.70 -31.08
N ARG A 177 24.81 18.51 -31.64
CA ARG A 177 24.05 19.51 -30.87
C ARG A 177 22.94 18.85 -30.05
N THR A 178 22.90 19.14 -28.75
CA THR A 178 21.90 18.59 -27.81
C THR A 178 20.67 19.48 -27.63
N ASP A 179 20.65 20.67 -28.23
CA ASP A 179 19.61 21.70 -28.09
C ASP A 179 18.56 21.69 -29.21
N ILE A 180 18.76 20.87 -30.23
CA ILE A 180 17.85 20.78 -31.38
C ILE A 180 16.54 20.14 -30.93
N ARG A 181 15.41 20.73 -31.35
CA ARG A 181 14.06 20.24 -31.08
C ARG A 181 13.44 19.62 -32.33
N ASP A 182 12.69 18.55 -32.12
CA ASP A 182 11.82 17.96 -33.15
C ASP A 182 10.52 18.76 -33.37
N GLN A 183 9.61 18.27 -34.21
CA GLN A 183 8.32 18.92 -34.46
C GLN A 183 7.41 19.03 -33.23
N ASN A 184 7.58 18.14 -32.25
CA ASN A 184 6.86 18.15 -30.98
C ASN A 184 7.57 18.98 -29.91
N GLY A 185 8.66 19.67 -30.27
CA GLY A 185 9.47 20.44 -29.33
C GLY A 185 10.35 19.58 -28.42
N GLU A 186 10.43 18.27 -28.65
CA GLU A 186 11.21 17.36 -27.82
C GLU A 186 12.71 17.47 -28.15
N THR A 187 13.53 17.48 -27.10
CA THR A 187 15.00 17.45 -27.20
C THR A 187 15.51 16.00 -27.13
N PRO A 188 16.79 15.71 -27.46
CA PRO A 188 17.36 14.37 -27.27
C PRO A 188 17.23 13.87 -25.83
N MET A 189 17.23 14.79 -24.86
CA MET A 189 17.01 14.49 -23.44
C MET A 189 15.61 13.93 -23.17
N HIS A 190 14.58 14.43 -23.86
CA HIS A 190 13.22 13.89 -23.76
C HIS A 190 13.17 12.45 -24.28
N TYR A 191 13.83 12.15 -25.41
CA TYR A 191 13.91 10.79 -25.94
C TYR A 191 14.69 9.84 -25.03
N ALA A 192 15.80 10.30 -24.46
CA ALA A 192 16.54 9.53 -23.45
C ALA A 192 15.67 9.22 -22.22
N SER A 193 14.80 10.16 -21.82
CA SER A 193 13.88 10.00 -20.67
C SER A 193 12.71 9.05 -20.94
N LYS A 194 12.39 8.77 -22.21
CA LYS A 194 11.41 7.73 -22.57
C LYS A 194 11.95 6.32 -22.29
N GLN A 195 13.28 6.18 -22.33
CA GLN A 195 13.98 4.95 -21.99
C GLN A 195 14.18 4.81 -20.48
N ASP A 196 14.40 3.59 -20.01
CA ASP A 196 14.71 3.29 -18.61
C ASP A 196 16.22 3.15 -18.36
N SER A 197 17.04 3.68 -19.27
CA SER A 197 18.50 3.55 -19.22
C SER A 197 19.14 4.81 -18.60
N PRO A 198 19.61 4.75 -17.35
CA PRO A 198 20.19 5.91 -16.68
C PRO A 198 21.52 6.34 -17.31
N VAL A 199 22.23 5.40 -17.96
CA VAL A 199 23.59 5.63 -18.48
C VAL A 199 23.60 6.62 -19.63
N ILE A 200 22.54 6.63 -20.46
CA ILE A 200 22.41 7.60 -21.55
C ILE A 200 22.16 9.00 -21.00
N ILE A 201 21.32 9.09 -19.96
CA ILE A 201 21.05 10.36 -19.31
C ILE A 201 22.32 10.91 -18.65
N GLN A 202 23.07 10.08 -17.93
CA GLN A 202 24.34 10.46 -17.34
C GLN A 202 25.37 10.89 -18.38
N ALA A 203 25.45 10.20 -19.53
CA ALA A 203 26.32 10.58 -20.64
C ALA A 203 25.94 11.97 -21.19
N LEU A 204 24.65 12.26 -21.36
CA LEU A 204 24.17 13.57 -21.78
C LEU A 204 24.47 14.65 -20.73
N CYS A 205 24.15 14.41 -19.45
CA CYS A 205 24.39 15.36 -18.37
C CYS A 205 25.87 15.73 -18.18
N SER A 206 26.80 14.81 -18.46
CA SER A 206 28.25 15.04 -18.34
C SER A 206 28.79 16.18 -19.22
N ARG A 207 28.09 16.53 -20.32
CA ARG A 207 28.51 17.53 -21.31
C ARG A 207 27.79 18.88 -21.18
N LEU A 208 27.22 19.20 -20.00
CA LEU A 208 26.40 20.41 -19.77
C LEU A 208 25.24 20.52 -20.77
N CYS A 209 24.33 19.55 -20.78
CA CYS A 209 23.09 19.66 -21.54
C CYS A 209 22.21 20.80 -21.00
N SER A 210 22.00 21.85 -21.80
CA SER A 210 21.00 22.89 -21.52
C SER A 210 19.55 22.38 -21.53
N GLY A 211 19.32 21.19 -22.10
CA GLY A 211 17.99 20.62 -22.35
C GLY A 211 17.30 19.91 -21.17
N VAL A 212 17.94 19.81 -19.99
CA VAL A 212 17.39 19.03 -18.85
C VAL A 212 16.09 19.62 -18.29
N ASN A 213 15.90 20.94 -18.43
CA ASN A 213 14.73 21.67 -17.94
C ASN A 213 13.91 22.32 -19.07
N GLU A 214 14.21 21.97 -20.33
CA GLU A 214 13.50 22.53 -21.48
C GLU A 214 12.11 21.92 -21.60
N LEU A 215 11.14 22.74 -22.00
CA LEU A 215 9.77 22.31 -22.20
C LEU A 215 9.53 21.93 -23.66
N ASN A 216 8.88 20.78 -23.88
CA ASN A 216 8.35 20.40 -25.19
C ASN A 216 7.05 21.18 -25.52
N SER A 217 6.46 20.94 -26.69
CA SER A 217 5.21 21.61 -27.11
C SER A 217 4.01 21.29 -26.22
N ASN A 218 4.07 20.21 -25.43
CA ASN A 218 3.05 19.85 -24.42
C ASN A 218 3.31 20.50 -23.06
N GLY A 219 4.36 21.31 -22.92
CA GLY A 219 4.77 21.90 -21.66
C GLY A 219 5.30 20.87 -20.66
N GLU A 220 5.93 19.79 -21.12
CA GLU A 220 6.58 18.77 -20.28
C GLU A 220 8.11 18.95 -20.33
N THR A 221 8.78 18.81 -19.20
CA THR A 221 10.25 18.63 -19.16
C THR A 221 10.63 17.15 -19.32
N PRO A 222 11.91 16.81 -19.57
CA PRO A 222 12.36 15.41 -19.58
C PRO A 222 11.96 14.65 -18.30
N LEU A 223 11.99 15.32 -17.15
CA LEU A 223 11.55 14.75 -15.86
C LEU A 223 10.05 14.45 -15.85
N HIS A 224 9.20 15.32 -16.41
CA HIS A 224 7.76 15.04 -16.55
C HIS A 224 7.50 13.82 -17.44
N VAL A 225 8.25 13.68 -18.55
CA VAL A 225 8.11 12.52 -19.46
C VAL A 225 8.51 11.22 -18.75
N ALA A 226 9.61 11.22 -18.00
CA ALA A 226 10.04 10.06 -17.22
C ALA A 226 8.99 9.67 -16.16
N CYS A 227 8.44 10.66 -15.45
CA CYS A 227 7.37 10.45 -14.45
C CYS A 227 6.06 9.95 -15.06
N ARG A 228 5.70 10.40 -16.27
CA ARG A 228 4.50 9.94 -16.99
C ARG A 228 4.62 8.49 -17.46
N LEU A 229 5.84 8.04 -17.75
CA LEU A 229 6.13 6.69 -18.26
C LEU A 229 6.58 5.70 -17.17
N GLY A 230 6.69 6.15 -15.91
CA GLY A 230 7.11 5.30 -14.80
C GLY A 230 8.59 4.88 -14.83
N ARG A 231 9.48 5.67 -15.46
CA ARG A 231 10.91 5.34 -15.62
C ARG A 231 11.72 5.78 -14.41
N VAL A 232 11.77 4.94 -13.38
CA VAL A 232 12.35 5.28 -12.06
C VAL A 232 13.86 5.57 -12.16
N GLU A 233 14.62 4.75 -12.89
CA GLU A 233 16.07 4.93 -13.02
C GLU A 233 16.40 6.20 -13.83
N SER A 234 15.57 6.52 -14.81
CA SER A 234 15.69 7.77 -15.58
C SER A 234 15.36 8.99 -14.75
N VAL A 235 14.33 8.94 -13.89
CA VAL A 235 14.04 10.01 -12.91
C VAL A 235 15.25 10.25 -12.01
N LYS A 236 15.84 9.18 -11.46
CA LYS A 236 17.03 9.27 -10.61
C LYS A 236 18.22 9.91 -11.34
N ALA A 237 18.53 9.45 -12.55
CA ALA A 237 19.63 10.00 -13.34
C ALA A 237 19.41 11.47 -13.74
N LEU A 238 18.16 11.88 -14.02
CA LEU A 238 17.84 13.28 -14.30
C LEU A 238 18.01 14.17 -13.07
N LEU A 239 17.60 13.70 -11.89
CA LEU A 239 17.76 14.43 -10.63
C LEU A 239 19.24 14.58 -10.26
N GLU A 240 20.03 13.51 -10.38
CA GLU A 240 21.50 13.56 -10.23
C GLU A 240 22.16 14.50 -11.26
N GLY A 241 21.57 14.60 -12.46
CA GLY A 241 22.00 15.46 -13.56
C GLY A 241 21.59 16.93 -13.45
N GLY A 242 20.98 17.36 -12.35
CA GLY A 242 20.59 18.75 -12.10
C GLY A 242 19.21 19.16 -12.65
N ALA A 243 18.31 18.20 -12.87
CA ALA A 243 16.91 18.50 -13.19
C ALA A 243 16.24 19.24 -12.02
N LYS A 244 15.50 20.31 -12.35
CA LYS A 244 14.76 21.10 -11.36
C LYS A 244 13.37 20.49 -11.16
N CYS A 245 13.02 20.20 -9.91
CA CYS A 245 11.69 19.72 -9.54
C CYS A 245 10.62 20.82 -9.57
N ASP A 246 11.02 22.09 -9.52
CA ASP A 246 10.09 23.25 -9.47
C ASP A 246 9.62 23.75 -10.83
N THR A 247 10.09 23.15 -11.93
CA THR A 247 9.64 23.57 -13.26
C THR A 247 8.19 23.18 -13.43
N MET A 248 7.30 24.17 -13.46
CA MET A 248 5.88 23.96 -13.71
C MET A 248 5.66 23.60 -15.19
N GLY A 249 5.20 22.38 -15.43
CA GLY A 249 4.69 21.95 -16.72
C GLY A 249 3.19 22.20 -16.89
N SER A 250 2.61 21.64 -17.94
CA SER A 250 1.16 21.71 -18.22
C SER A 250 0.28 21.04 -17.17
N THR A 251 0.84 20.11 -16.39
CA THR A 251 0.13 19.38 -15.30
C THR A 251 0.65 19.74 -13.91
N GLY A 252 1.34 20.88 -13.77
CA GLY A 252 2.02 21.30 -12.54
C GLY A 252 3.46 20.79 -12.49
N ASN A 253 4.02 20.66 -11.28
CA ASN A 253 5.37 20.11 -11.08
C ASN A 253 5.47 18.62 -11.49
N PRO A 254 6.67 18.07 -11.75
CA PRO A 254 6.87 16.66 -12.11
C PRO A 254 6.27 15.67 -11.11
N ILE A 255 6.27 16.01 -9.82
CA ILE A 255 5.62 15.18 -8.78
C ILE A 255 4.12 15.04 -9.05
N HIS A 256 3.42 16.10 -9.49
CA HIS A 256 1.99 16.04 -9.82
C HIS A 256 1.73 15.14 -11.02
N THR A 257 2.62 15.15 -12.02
CA THR A 257 2.56 14.20 -13.14
C THR A 257 2.73 12.77 -12.65
N ALA A 258 3.75 12.50 -11.83
CA ALA A 258 3.95 11.17 -11.24
C ALA A 258 2.72 10.73 -10.42
N MET A 259 2.12 11.65 -9.66
CA MET A 259 0.89 11.38 -8.90
C MET A 259 -0.31 11.07 -9.79
N LYS A 260 -0.48 11.83 -10.89
CA LYS A 260 -1.56 11.64 -11.86
C LYS A 260 -1.51 10.27 -12.54
N TYR A 261 -0.32 9.76 -12.82
CA TYR A 261 -0.11 8.43 -13.42
C TYR A 261 0.07 7.31 -12.40
N SER A 262 -0.01 7.62 -11.10
CA SER A 262 0.13 6.67 -9.99
C SER A 262 1.50 5.98 -9.90
N GLU A 263 2.56 6.66 -10.32
CA GLU A 263 3.92 6.09 -10.40
C GLU A 263 4.69 6.24 -9.08
N LYS A 264 4.47 5.29 -8.17
CA LYS A 264 5.04 5.30 -6.81
C LYS A 264 6.57 5.46 -6.79
N GLY A 265 7.29 4.68 -7.60
CA GLY A 265 8.76 4.71 -7.62
C GLY A 265 9.32 6.07 -8.02
N CYS A 266 8.68 6.73 -8.98
CA CYS A 266 9.07 8.08 -9.41
C CYS A 266 8.84 9.11 -8.30
N VAL A 267 7.71 9.04 -7.59
CA VAL A 267 7.42 9.93 -6.46
C VAL A 267 8.43 9.73 -5.32
N GLU A 268 8.77 8.48 -4.99
CA GLU A 268 9.75 8.20 -3.93
C GLU A 268 11.13 8.79 -4.22
N GLU A 269 11.61 8.67 -5.46
CA GLU A 269 12.91 9.24 -5.86
C GLU A 269 12.89 10.77 -5.89
N ILE A 270 11.81 11.39 -6.38
CA ILE A 270 11.65 12.86 -6.33
C ILE A 270 11.72 13.35 -4.88
N LEU A 271 11.00 12.69 -3.97
CA LEU A 271 10.95 13.08 -2.57
C LEU A 271 12.25 12.82 -1.80
N LYS A 272 13.07 11.86 -2.26
CA LYS A 272 14.43 11.65 -1.72
C LYS A 272 15.37 12.78 -2.15
N ALA A 273 15.26 13.23 -3.40
CA ALA A 273 16.10 14.30 -3.93
C ALA A 273 15.69 15.68 -3.40
N ASP A 274 14.38 15.95 -3.33
CA ASP A 274 13.85 17.23 -2.88
C ASP A 274 12.57 17.04 -2.02
N PRO A 275 12.71 17.05 -0.68
CA PRO A 275 11.58 16.96 0.24
C PRO A 275 10.60 18.13 0.14
N SER A 276 11.00 19.27 -0.42
CA SER A 276 10.11 20.45 -0.53
C SER A 276 8.93 20.22 -1.47
N GLN A 277 9.07 19.26 -2.40
CA GLN A 277 8.00 18.89 -3.33
C GLN A 277 6.76 18.29 -2.65
N LEU A 278 6.83 17.87 -1.38
CA LEU A 278 5.66 17.42 -0.61
C LEU A 278 4.55 18.47 -0.51
N GLN A 279 4.92 19.76 -0.56
CA GLN A 279 4.00 20.89 -0.46
C GLN A 279 3.94 21.71 -1.74
N ALA A 280 4.48 21.17 -2.84
CA ALA A 280 4.38 21.81 -4.14
C ALA A 280 2.90 21.97 -4.51
N GLN A 281 2.52 23.17 -4.94
CA GLN A 281 1.15 23.46 -5.31
C GLN A 281 0.98 23.38 -6.82
N ASP A 282 -0.08 22.70 -7.25
CA ASP A 282 -0.48 22.74 -8.65
C ASP A 282 -0.83 24.17 -9.11
N SER A 283 -0.52 24.50 -10.36
CA SER A 283 -0.76 25.83 -10.93
C SER A 283 -2.26 26.12 -11.08
N VAL A 284 -3.05 25.11 -11.47
CA VAL A 284 -4.46 25.24 -11.80
C VAL A 284 -5.33 25.27 -10.55
N TYR A 285 -5.22 24.24 -9.70
CA TYR A 285 -6.10 24.08 -8.55
C TYR A 285 -5.43 24.48 -7.22
N GLY A 286 -4.11 24.66 -7.20
CA GLY A 286 -3.36 24.91 -5.96
C GLY A 286 -3.36 23.73 -4.99
N GLY A 287 -3.63 22.52 -5.48
CA GLY A 287 -3.62 21.30 -4.66
C GLY A 287 -2.19 20.78 -4.48
N THR A 288 -1.89 20.24 -3.31
CA THR A 288 -0.64 19.51 -3.00
C THR A 288 -0.63 18.14 -3.67
N PRO A 289 0.50 17.41 -3.73
CA PRO A 289 0.56 16.04 -4.27
C PRO A 289 -0.50 15.12 -3.66
N LEU A 290 -0.82 15.30 -2.37
CA LEU A 290 -1.85 14.52 -1.67
C LEU A 290 -3.25 14.66 -2.27
N HIS A 291 -3.59 15.83 -2.84
CA HIS A 291 -4.88 16.05 -3.52
C HIS A 291 -5.03 15.22 -4.80
N TRP A 292 -3.90 14.83 -5.40
CA TRP A 292 -3.86 14.06 -6.65
C TRP A 292 -3.62 12.57 -6.44
N ALA A 293 -3.51 12.12 -5.19
CA ALA A 293 -3.39 10.72 -4.86
C ALA A 293 -4.66 9.96 -5.25
N LYS A 294 -4.49 8.78 -5.86
CA LYS A 294 -5.61 7.90 -6.26
C LYS A 294 -5.69 6.63 -5.44
N THR A 295 -4.54 6.12 -5.00
CA THR A 295 -4.43 4.85 -4.29
C THR A 295 -4.09 5.07 -2.82
N ALA A 296 -4.49 4.11 -1.98
CA ALA A 296 -4.14 4.06 -0.57
C ALA A 296 -2.61 4.06 -0.34
N GLU A 297 -1.87 3.34 -1.19
CA GLU A 297 -0.40 3.27 -1.10
C GLU A 297 0.27 4.63 -1.29
N MET A 298 -0.17 5.42 -2.27
CA MET A 298 0.40 6.74 -2.51
C MET A 298 0.07 7.71 -1.39
N CYS A 299 -1.16 7.65 -0.85
CA CYS A 299 -1.53 8.43 0.33
C CYS A 299 -0.61 8.08 1.51
N ARG A 300 -0.43 6.79 1.81
CA ARG A 300 0.45 6.34 2.90
C ARG A 300 1.88 6.84 2.74
N MET A 301 2.46 6.65 1.56
CA MET A 301 3.82 7.08 1.27
C MET A 301 4.03 8.59 1.47
N LEU A 302 3.06 9.42 1.07
CA LEU A 302 3.11 10.87 1.32
C LEU A 302 2.93 11.23 2.80
N LEU A 303 2.04 10.55 3.50
CA LEU A 303 1.75 10.80 4.92
C LEU A 303 2.91 10.37 5.83
N ASP A 304 3.55 9.24 5.53
CA ASP A 304 4.73 8.75 6.26
C ASP A 304 5.92 9.73 6.14
N ARG A 305 5.94 10.57 5.10
CA ARG A 305 6.94 11.63 4.88
C ARG A 305 6.54 12.97 5.52
N GLY A 306 5.41 13.04 6.22
CA GLY A 306 4.97 14.23 6.96
C GLY A 306 4.21 15.27 6.12
N CYS A 307 3.48 14.84 5.09
CA CYS A 307 2.62 15.75 4.30
C CYS A 307 1.48 16.35 5.16
N GLU A 308 1.13 17.61 4.88
CA GLU A 308 0.01 18.29 5.54
C GLU A 308 -1.33 17.74 5.06
N ILE A 309 -2.06 17.09 5.97
CA ILE A 309 -3.30 16.37 5.67
C ILE A 309 -4.48 17.30 5.40
N ASN A 310 -4.57 18.37 6.19
CA ASN A 310 -5.72 19.29 6.22
C ASN A 310 -5.49 20.56 5.39
N TYR A 311 -4.53 20.55 4.47
CA TYR A 311 -4.30 21.67 3.55
C TYR A 311 -5.50 21.88 2.63
N LEU A 312 -5.85 23.15 2.40
CA LEU A 312 -6.92 23.55 1.49
C LEU A 312 -6.33 24.10 0.19
N SER A 313 -6.76 23.53 -0.93
CA SER A 313 -6.41 24.02 -2.27
C SER A 313 -6.91 25.45 -2.51
N LYS A 314 -6.54 26.07 -3.66
CA LYS A 314 -7.10 27.38 -4.06
C LYS A 314 -8.61 27.32 -4.32
N THR A 315 -9.15 26.14 -4.62
CA THR A 315 -10.61 25.92 -4.73
C THR A 315 -11.29 25.75 -3.37
N GLY A 316 -10.50 25.72 -2.28
CA GLY A 316 -10.99 25.47 -0.93
C GLY A 316 -11.31 23.99 -0.69
N GLU A 317 -10.83 23.05 -1.50
CA GLU A 317 -11.02 21.62 -1.27
C GLU A 317 -9.79 21.05 -0.55
N SER A 318 -9.99 20.16 0.43
CA SER A 318 -8.89 19.36 1.00
C SER A 318 -8.72 18.04 0.23
N ALA A 319 -7.62 17.33 0.46
CA ALA A 319 -7.39 16.02 -0.14
C ALA A 319 -8.56 15.05 0.12
N LEU A 320 -9.12 15.06 1.33
CA LEU A 320 -10.31 14.26 1.67
C LEU A 320 -11.52 14.64 0.80
N HIS A 321 -11.78 15.93 0.56
CA HIS A 321 -12.86 16.36 -0.33
C HIS A 321 -12.68 15.82 -1.76
N VAL A 322 -11.46 15.91 -2.30
CA VAL A 322 -11.15 15.44 -3.66
C VAL A 322 -11.35 13.93 -3.77
N LEU A 323 -10.82 13.15 -2.81
CA LEU A 323 -10.98 11.69 -2.79
C LEU A 323 -12.45 11.28 -2.66
N THR A 324 -13.22 11.96 -1.80
CA THR A 324 -14.64 11.69 -1.62
C THR A 324 -15.44 11.98 -2.90
N LYS A 325 -15.15 13.10 -3.57
CA LYS A 325 -15.78 13.49 -4.85
C LYS A 325 -15.48 12.50 -5.97
N LYS A 326 -14.31 11.85 -5.93
CA LYS A 326 -13.89 10.83 -6.90
C LYS A 326 -14.32 9.39 -6.53
N GLY A 327 -14.81 9.16 -5.31
CA GLY A 327 -15.21 7.84 -4.83
C GLY A 327 -14.05 6.92 -4.47
N HIS A 328 -12.87 7.47 -4.17
CA HIS A 328 -11.69 6.68 -3.79
C HIS A 328 -11.75 6.29 -2.30
N PHE A 329 -12.55 5.27 -1.97
CA PHE A 329 -12.81 4.83 -0.59
C PHE A 329 -11.53 4.49 0.19
N GLU A 330 -10.71 3.55 -0.30
CA GLU A 330 -9.50 3.12 0.42
C GLU A 330 -8.52 4.28 0.67
N ALA A 331 -8.33 5.16 -0.31
CA ALA A 331 -7.47 6.34 -0.17
C ALA A 331 -8.03 7.32 0.88
N ALA A 332 -9.36 7.52 0.90
CA ALA A 332 -10.01 8.36 1.91
C ALA A 332 -9.89 7.75 3.32
N MET A 333 -9.98 6.42 3.45
CA MET A 333 -9.76 5.72 4.72
C MET A 333 -8.33 5.90 5.22
N VAL A 334 -7.33 5.86 4.34
CA VAL A 334 -5.95 6.18 4.71
C VAL A 334 -5.84 7.61 5.27
N LEU A 335 -6.48 8.61 4.65
CA LEU A 335 -6.47 9.97 5.19
C LEU A 335 -7.12 10.05 6.58
N LEU A 336 -8.30 9.45 6.75
CA LEU A 336 -9.04 9.45 8.02
C LEU A 336 -8.25 8.76 9.14
N THR A 337 -7.59 7.64 8.84
CA THR A 337 -6.76 6.89 9.81
C THR A 337 -5.46 7.58 10.17
N HIS A 338 -5.03 8.59 9.40
CA HIS A 338 -3.88 9.45 9.73
C HIS A 338 -4.31 10.78 10.36
N GLY A 339 -5.59 10.96 10.68
CA GLY A 339 -6.10 12.14 11.38
C GLY A 339 -6.61 13.26 10.46
N ALA A 340 -7.05 12.94 9.24
CA ALA A 340 -7.77 13.90 8.42
C ALA A 340 -9.06 14.37 9.11
N ASN A 341 -9.30 15.68 9.11
CA ASN A 341 -10.49 16.25 9.72
C ASN A 341 -11.69 16.11 8.77
N ALA A 342 -12.62 15.19 9.10
CA ALA A 342 -13.84 14.98 8.32
C ALA A 342 -14.81 16.19 8.32
N ASN A 343 -14.68 17.07 9.32
CA ASN A 343 -15.54 18.25 9.54
C ASN A 343 -14.98 19.53 8.92
N LEU A 344 -13.85 19.44 8.22
CA LEU A 344 -13.27 20.58 7.52
C LEU A 344 -14.25 21.07 6.44
N LYS A 345 -14.60 22.35 6.49
CA LYS A 345 -15.46 22.99 5.49
C LYS A 345 -14.62 23.34 4.27
N GLY A 346 -14.97 22.76 3.13
CA GLY A 346 -14.35 23.05 1.86
C GLY A 346 -15.09 24.08 1.02
N GLN A 347 -15.07 23.88 -0.30
CA GLN A 347 -15.79 24.72 -1.26
C GLN A 347 -17.29 24.78 -0.94
N ASP A 348 -17.85 25.99 -0.98
CA ASP A 348 -19.25 26.29 -0.64
C ASP A 348 -19.64 25.91 0.80
N GLY A 349 -18.66 25.76 1.70
CA GLY A 349 -18.89 25.33 3.08
C GLY A 349 -19.26 23.85 3.21
N ASN A 350 -19.19 23.08 2.13
CA ASN A 350 -19.46 21.65 2.14
C ASN A 350 -18.33 20.90 2.85
N THR A 351 -18.68 20.00 3.77
CA THR A 351 -17.74 19.03 4.33
C THR A 351 -17.59 17.82 3.41
N ALA A 352 -16.64 16.93 3.70
CA ALA A 352 -16.51 15.66 3.00
C ALA A 352 -17.84 14.86 3.03
N LEU A 353 -18.59 14.91 4.14
CA LEU A 353 -19.88 14.23 4.26
C LEU A 353 -20.94 14.80 3.30
N HIS A 354 -21.00 16.11 3.12
CA HIS A 354 -21.90 16.72 2.12
C HIS A 354 -21.60 16.21 0.71
N LEU A 355 -20.31 16.09 0.36
CA LEU A 355 -19.89 15.59 -0.95
C LEU A 355 -20.22 14.10 -1.11
N ALA A 356 -20.00 13.28 -0.07
CA ALA A 356 -20.32 11.85 -0.09
C ALA A 356 -21.82 11.61 -0.30
N MET A 357 -22.67 12.39 0.40
CA MET A 357 -24.13 12.35 0.25
C MET A 357 -24.59 12.83 -1.13
N LYS A 358 -23.96 13.86 -1.69
CA LYS A 358 -24.27 14.37 -3.03
C LYS A 358 -23.93 13.37 -4.14
N MET A 359 -22.88 12.57 -3.94
CA MET A 359 -22.42 11.57 -4.92
C MET A 359 -23.00 10.16 -4.67
N ASP A 360 -23.78 9.97 -3.60
CA ASP A 360 -24.39 8.69 -3.20
C ASP A 360 -23.37 7.58 -2.94
N HIS A 361 -22.21 7.93 -2.37
CA HIS A 361 -21.14 6.98 -2.03
C HIS A 361 -21.36 6.38 -0.63
N MET A 362 -22.21 5.35 -0.51
CA MET A 362 -22.62 4.75 0.77
C MET A 362 -21.47 4.33 1.68
N GLU A 363 -20.45 3.66 1.15
CA GLU A 363 -19.32 3.19 1.96
C GLU A 363 -18.50 4.36 2.53
N LEU A 364 -18.31 5.43 1.75
CA LEU A 364 -17.69 6.67 2.23
C LEU A 364 -18.57 7.38 3.27
N ILE A 365 -19.90 7.38 3.11
CA ILE A 365 -20.84 7.94 4.08
C ILE A 365 -20.68 7.24 5.43
N LYS A 366 -20.74 5.90 5.46
CA LYS A 366 -20.54 5.09 6.67
C LYS A 366 -19.17 5.37 7.28
N GLY A 367 -18.12 5.33 6.47
CA GLY A 367 -16.75 5.60 6.91
C GLY A 367 -16.57 6.97 7.53
N LEU A 368 -17.08 8.03 6.90
CA LEU A 368 -16.99 9.40 7.41
C LEU A 368 -17.72 9.54 8.76
N ILE A 369 -18.94 9.01 8.89
CA ILE A 369 -19.70 9.08 10.14
C ILE A 369 -19.01 8.31 11.27
N VAL A 370 -18.53 7.09 10.98
CA VAL A 370 -17.75 6.30 11.95
C VAL A 370 -16.54 7.09 12.43
N PHE A 371 -15.86 7.80 11.54
CA PHE A 371 -14.70 8.63 11.86
C PHE A 371 -15.03 10.02 12.47
N GLY A 372 -16.29 10.27 12.83
CA GLY A 372 -16.70 11.46 13.57
C GLY A 372 -17.13 12.65 12.70
N ALA A 373 -17.52 12.40 11.44
CA ALA A 373 -18.16 13.43 10.62
C ALA A 373 -19.48 13.88 11.27
N ASP A 374 -19.61 15.18 11.47
CA ASP A 374 -20.77 15.83 12.04
C ASP A 374 -21.83 16.06 10.95
N VAL A 375 -23.01 15.53 11.24
CA VAL A 375 -24.19 15.56 10.39
C VAL A 375 -25.00 16.86 10.52
N GLU A 376 -24.67 17.70 11.50
CA GLU A 376 -25.36 18.97 11.76
C GLU A 376 -24.62 20.18 11.20
N ILE A 377 -23.46 19.98 10.56
CA ILE A 377 -22.72 21.07 9.94
C ILE A 377 -23.49 21.57 8.73
N HIS A 378 -23.76 22.88 8.69
CA HIS A 378 -24.44 23.52 7.55
C HIS A 378 -23.42 24.03 6.53
N ASN A 379 -23.71 23.81 5.24
CA ASN A 379 -22.98 24.45 4.13
C ASN A 379 -23.39 25.93 3.97
N ASN A 380 -22.81 26.64 2.99
CA ASN A 380 -23.11 28.06 2.76
C ASN A 380 -24.55 28.33 2.30
N LEU A 381 -25.27 27.29 1.86
CA LEU A 381 -26.69 27.35 1.50
C LEU A 381 -27.62 27.06 2.70
N GLY A 382 -27.05 26.77 3.87
CA GLY A 382 -27.81 26.38 5.06
C GLY A 382 -28.34 24.94 4.99
N GLU A 383 -27.82 24.11 4.09
CA GLU A 383 -28.20 22.69 3.99
C GLU A 383 -27.32 21.85 4.92
N THR A 384 -27.92 20.89 5.61
CA THR A 384 -27.19 19.81 6.29
C THR A 384 -26.90 18.66 5.31
N PRO A 385 -25.87 17.80 5.55
CA PRO A 385 -25.61 16.62 4.74
C PRO A 385 -26.84 15.73 4.55
N GLY A 386 -27.66 15.60 5.61
CA GLY A 386 -28.91 14.86 5.58
C GLY A 386 -29.95 15.41 4.61
N LEU A 387 -30.08 16.75 4.56
CA LEU A 387 -30.99 17.41 3.61
C LEU A 387 -30.57 17.16 2.16
N ILE A 388 -29.26 17.18 1.89
CA ILE A 388 -28.71 16.85 0.57
C ILE A 388 -29.03 15.40 0.21
N ALA A 389 -28.86 14.47 1.15
CA ALA A 389 -29.16 13.06 0.95
C ALA A 389 -30.63 12.84 0.60
N ALA A 390 -31.55 13.48 1.33
CA ALA A 390 -32.99 13.41 1.09
C ALA A 390 -33.39 13.95 -0.30
N ARG A 391 -32.66 14.95 -0.83
CA ARG A 391 -32.90 15.51 -2.16
C ARG A 391 -32.33 14.66 -3.31
N THR A 392 -31.26 13.92 -3.05
CA THR A 392 -30.41 13.33 -4.09
C THR A 392 -30.61 11.80 -4.22
N SER A 393 -31.00 11.12 -3.15
CA SER A 393 -31.04 9.64 -3.12
C SER A 393 -32.31 9.02 -3.70
N LYS A 394 -32.12 7.94 -4.49
CA LYS A 394 -33.16 6.99 -4.94
C LYS A 394 -33.29 5.76 -4.02
N GLY A 395 -32.48 5.65 -2.97
CA GLY A 395 -32.42 4.55 -2.00
C GLY A 395 -32.65 5.08 -0.57
N PHE A 396 -33.90 5.42 -0.27
CA PHE A 396 -34.30 6.19 0.90
C PHE A 396 -34.22 5.42 2.25
N GLN A 397 -34.04 4.09 2.23
CA GLN A 397 -34.14 3.25 3.43
C GLN A 397 -32.90 3.31 4.35
N ASP A 398 -31.68 3.15 3.82
CA ASP A 398 -30.46 3.17 4.65
C ASP A 398 -30.11 4.58 5.15
N ILE A 399 -30.46 5.61 4.37
CA ILE A 399 -30.25 7.03 4.71
C ILE A 399 -31.28 7.53 5.73
N LEU A 400 -32.49 6.96 5.80
CA LEU A 400 -33.46 7.25 6.87
C LEU A 400 -32.91 6.87 8.25
N TYR A 401 -32.15 5.77 8.35
CA TYR A 401 -31.43 5.39 9.57
C TYR A 401 -30.31 6.37 9.90
N VAL A 402 -29.60 6.89 8.88
CA VAL A 402 -28.69 8.03 9.06
C VAL A 402 -29.48 9.21 9.65
N GLY A 403 -30.65 9.55 9.12
CA GLY A 403 -31.51 10.63 9.63
C GLY A 403 -32.06 10.45 11.04
N ALA A 404 -32.36 9.22 11.45
CA ALA A 404 -32.67 8.89 12.83
C ALA A 404 -31.44 9.08 13.75
N ALA A 405 -30.24 8.74 13.27
CA ALA A 405 -28.98 9.06 13.94
C ALA A 405 -28.68 10.58 13.96
N MET A 406 -29.17 11.36 12.98
CA MET A 406 -29.03 12.83 12.93
C MET A 406 -29.81 13.53 14.04
N GLY A 407 -31.05 13.10 14.33
CA GLY A 407 -31.94 13.79 15.29
C GLY A 407 -31.49 13.76 16.76
N ALA A 408 -30.41 13.06 17.12
CA ALA A 408 -30.05 12.81 18.52
C ALA A 408 -28.66 13.34 18.95
N ILE A 409 -27.92 14.06 18.08
CA ILE A 409 -26.68 14.77 18.48
C ILE A 409 -27.01 16.17 19.06
N GLY A 410 -28.17 16.30 19.70
CA GLY A 410 -28.54 17.48 20.48
C GLY A 410 -27.86 17.40 21.85
N LYS A 411 -26.98 18.36 22.14
CA LYS A 411 -26.33 18.53 23.46
C LYS A 411 -27.37 18.45 24.59
N SER A 412 -27.29 17.41 25.42
CA SER A 412 -27.83 17.45 26.77
C SER A 412 -26.74 17.99 27.70
N GLU A 413 -26.95 19.21 28.20
CA GLU A 413 -26.15 19.75 29.30
C GLU A 413 -26.45 18.91 30.55
N ILE A 414 -25.47 18.10 30.97
CA ILE A 414 -25.55 17.39 32.24
C ILE A 414 -25.07 18.36 33.31
N ASP A 415 -26.03 18.94 34.04
CA ASP A 415 -25.77 19.76 35.22
C ASP A 415 -25.10 18.89 36.29
N GLY A 416 -23.82 19.17 36.56
CA GLY A 416 -22.99 18.41 37.49
C GLY A 416 -23.39 18.64 38.94
N GLN A 417 -24.30 17.82 39.46
CA GLN A 417 -24.38 17.63 40.92
C GLN A 417 -23.20 16.77 41.37
N VAL A 418 -22.26 17.39 42.05
CA VAL A 418 -21.18 16.70 42.77
C VAL A 418 -21.82 15.95 43.93
N MET A 419 -22.16 14.67 43.71
CA MET A 419 -22.49 13.75 44.80
C MET A 419 -21.21 13.41 45.57
N GLU A 420 -21.30 13.44 46.91
CA GLU A 420 -20.22 13.06 47.82
C GLU A 420 -19.57 11.73 47.39
N LYS A 421 -18.23 11.68 47.46
CA LYS A 421 -17.38 10.49 47.18
C LYS A 421 -17.89 9.27 47.97
N LYS A 422 -18.82 8.52 47.40
CA LYS A 422 -19.19 7.20 47.90
C LYS A 422 -17.98 6.27 47.75
N LYS A 423 -17.73 5.43 48.75
CA LYS A 423 -16.67 4.40 48.78
C LYS A 423 -16.98 3.24 47.80
N ILE A 424 -17.19 3.56 46.53
CA ILE A 424 -17.55 2.61 45.48
C ILE A 424 -16.43 2.59 44.44
N ASP A 425 -16.01 1.38 44.07
CA ASP A 425 -15.10 1.16 42.94
C ASP A 425 -15.91 0.80 41.69
N ARG A 426 -15.44 1.31 40.55
CA ARG A 426 -15.99 1.06 39.21
C ARG A 426 -15.03 0.20 38.40
N LEU A 427 -15.50 -0.91 37.86
CA LEU A 427 -14.72 -1.85 37.06
C LEU A 427 -15.14 -1.82 35.59
N LEU A 428 -14.15 -1.69 34.71
CA LEU A 428 -14.27 -1.89 33.27
C LEU A 428 -13.59 -3.21 32.88
N CYS A 429 -14.30 -4.06 32.13
CA CYS A 429 -13.78 -5.32 31.59
C CYS A 429 -13.83 -5.26 30.06
N LEU A 430 -12.68 -5.50 29.42
CA LEU A 430 -12.50 -5.45 27.98
C LEU A 430 -12.15 -6.85 27.46
N ASP A 431 -13.03 -7.42 26.66
CA ASP A 431 -12.84 -8.76 26.12
C ASP A 431 -11.70 -8.83 25.07
N GLY A 432 -11.16 -10.02 24.86
CA GLY A 432 -10.27 -10.31 23.73
C GLY A 432 -11.03 -10.51 22.42
N GLY A 433 -10.33 -10.33 21.29
CA GLY A 433 -10.98 -10.50 19.97
C GLY A 433 -10.20 -9.99 18.75
N GLY A 434 -8.87 -9.90 18.80
CA GLY A 434 -8.06 -9.51 17.63
C GLY A 434 -8.36 -8.07 17.15
N ILE A 435 -8.42 -7.83 15.85
CA ILE A 435 -8.69 -6.51 15.28
C ILE A 435 -10.07 -5.94 15.66
N LYS A 436 -11.01 -6.80 16.08
CA LYS A 436 -12.36 -6.42 16.54
C LYS A 436 -12.36 -5.57 17.82
N GLY A 437 -11.20 -5.34 18.45
CA GLY A 437 -11.06 -4.31 19.49
C GLY A 437 -11.53 -2.92 19.07
N LEU A 438 -11.59 -2.64 17.76
CA LEU A 438 -12.22 -1.45 17.21
C LEU A 438 -13.67 -1.27 17.72
N VAL A 439 -14.42 -2.35 17.93
CA VAL A 439 -15.77 -2.33 18.52
C VAL A 439 -15.73 -1.82 19.96
N LEU A 440 -14.77 -2.28 20.77
CA LEU A 440 -14.58 -1.79 22.15
C LEU A 440 -14.26 -0.31 22.15
N ILE A 441 -13.35 0.12 21.27
CA ILE A 441 -12.96 1.52 21.13
C ILE A 441 -14.17 2.38 20.76
N GLN A 442 -15.00 1.94 19.80
CA GLN A 442 -16.19 2.68 19.38
C GLN A 442 -17.21 2.83 20.52
N MET A 443 -17.44 1.77 21.31
CA MET A 443 -18.30 1.85 22.50
C MET A 443 -17.74 2.78 23.58
N LEU A 444 -16.42 2.77 23.79
CA LEU A 444 -15.76 3.68 24.72
C LEU A 444 -15.83 5.15 24.26
N ILE A 445 -15.66 5.43 22.96
CA ILE A 445 -15.85 6.78 22.40
C ILE A 445 -17.27 7.28 22.69
N ALA A 446 -18.28 6.45 22.46
CA ALA A 446 -19.66 6.82 22.74
C ALA A 446 -19.89 7.07 24.25
N LEU A 447 -19.31 6.25 25.12
CA LEU A 447 -19.39 6.43 26.57
C LEU A 447 -18.69 7.71 27.04
N GLU A 448 -17.50 8.03 26.52
CA GLU A 448 -16.77 9.26 26.81
C GLU A 448 -17.56 10.50 26.36
N LYS A 449 -18.22 10.42 25.21
CA LYS A 449 -19.05 11.49 24.66
C LYS A 449 -20.27 11.79 25.55
N GLU A 450 -20.97 10.75 26.03
CA GLU A 450 -22.13 10.90 26.92
C GLU A 450 -21.72 11.33 28.34
N ALA A 451 -20.58 10.85 28.85
CA ALA A 451 -20.10 11.19 30.19
C ALA A 451 -19.36 12.53 30.28
N GLY A 452 -18.85 13.05 29.15
CA GLY A 452 -18.06 14.28 29.10
C GLY A 452 -16.70 14.21 29.81
N ARG A 453 -16.23 13.00 30.14
CA ARG A 453 -14.95 12.74 30.83
C ARG A 453 -14.21 11.57 30.17
N PRO A 454 -12.86 11.56 30.19
CA PRO A 454 -12.09 10.47 29.61
C PRO A 454 -12.29 9.15 30.39
N THR A 455 -12.23 8.02 29.70
CA THR A 455 -12.45 6.67 30.26
C THR A 455 -11.56 6.39 31.47
N ARG A 456 -10.33 6.92 31.47
CA ARG A 456 -9.38 6.80 32.57
C ARG A 456 -9.92 7.35 33.91
N GLU A 457 -10.78 8.36 33.87
CA GLU A 457 -11.36 8.99 35.06
C GLU A 457 -12.70 8.35 35.47
N LEU A 458 -13.36 7.64 34.54
CA LEU A 458 -14.64 6.98 34.77
C LEU A 458 -14.49 5.68 35.57
N PHE A 459 -13.35 5.00 35.47
CA PHE A 459 -13.13 3.68 36.06
C PHE A 459 -11.94 3.65 37.01
N ASP A 460 -12.10 2.96 38.14
CA ASP A 460 -11.05 2.77 39.14
C ASP A 460 -10.21 1.51 38.83
N TRP A 461 -10.85 0.51 38.23
CA TRP A 461 -10.25 -0.76 37.80
C TRP A 461 -10.52 -1.01 36.31
N VAL A 462 -9.50 -1.48 35.59
CA VAL A 462 -9.65 -1.91 34.19
C VAL A 462 -9.02 -3.29 34.01
N ALA A 463 -9.79 -4.25 33.50
CA ALA A 463 -9.31 -5.57 33.16
C ALA A 463 -9.41 -5.80 31.65
N GLY A 464 -8.42 -6.45 31.06
CA GLY A 464 -8.38 -6.69 29.62
C GLY A 464 -7.75 -8.03 29.25
N THR A 465 -8.27 -8.64 28.20
CA THR A 465 -7.71 -9.86 27.59
C THR A 465 -7.33 -9.60 26.13
N SER A 466 -6.20 -10.12 25.67
CA SER A 466 -5.74 -9.98 24.29
C SER A 466 -5.71 -8.51 23.84
N THR A 467 -6.41 -8.18 22.76
CA THR A 467 -6.69 -6.80 22.33
C THR A 467 -7.28 -5.89 23.41
N GLY A 468 -8.22 -6.39 24.24
CA GLY A 468 -8.74 -5.64 25.38
C GLY A 468 -7.66 -5.33 26.41
N GLY A 469 -6.63 -6.19 26.53
CA GLY A 469 -5.43 -5.95 27.34
C GLY A 469 -4.55 -4.82 26.78
N ILE A 470 -4.32 -4.82 25.46
CA ILE A 470 -3.61 -3.72 24.77
C ILE A 470 -4.36 -2.39 24.97
N LEU A 471 -5.69 -2.42 24.81
CA LEU A 471 -6.55 -1.25 24.99
C LEU A 471 -6.56 -0.77 26.46
N ALA A 472 -6.67 -1.67 27.43
CA ALA A 472 -6.57 -1.35 28.85
C ALA A 472 -5.25 -0.63 29.16
N LEU A 473 -4.12 -1.13 28.64
CA LEU A 473 -2.82 -0.50 28.80
C LEU A 473 -2.76 0.88 28.11
N ALA A 474 -3.41 1.04 26.96
CA ALA A 474 -3.49 2.34 26.26
C ALA A 474 -4.29 3.40 27.02
N ILE A 475 -5.39 3.02 27.66
CA ILE A 475 -6.21 3.90 28.51
C ILE A 475 -5.37 4.46 29.66
N ILE A 476 -4.53 3.63 30.26
CA ILE A 476 -3.63 4.03 31.35
C ILE A 476 -2.59 5.06 30.89
N HIS A 477 -2.15 5.01 29.63
CA HIS A 477 -1.21 6.00 29.09
C HIS A 477 -1.90 7.33 28.72
N GLY A 478 -3.21 7.45 28.94
CA GLY A 478 -3.97 8.68 28.66
C GLY A 478 -4.14 8.97 27.17
N LYS A 479 -4.03 7.95 26.32
CA LYS A 479 -4.26 8.09 24.88
C LYS A 479 -5.75 8.26 24.61
N SER A 480 -6.11 9.15 23.68
CA SER A 480 -7.51 9.34 23.30
C SER A 480 -8.05 8.13 22.54
N MET A 481 -9.33 7.83 22.70
CA MET A 481 -9.95 6.69 22.01
C MET A 481 -9.99 6.87 20.49
N GLU A 482 -10.16 8.10 20.02
CA GLU A 482 -10.07 8.42 18.59
C GLU A 482 -8.69 8.12 18.00
N TYR A 483 -7.62 8.44 18.75
CA TYR A 483 -6.26 8.08 18.38
C TYR A 483 -6.11 6.56 18.33
N LEU A 484 -6.66 5.84 19.32
CA LEU A 484 -6.56 4.38 19.37
C LEU A 484 -7.32 3.71 18.22
N ARG A 485 -8.48 4.23 17.81
CA ARG A 485 -9.18 3.75 16.61
C ARG A 485 -8.27 3.85 15.39
N CYS A 486 -7.70 5.03 15.14
CA CYS A 486 -6.78 5.28 14.04
C CYS A 486 -5.51 4.40 14.13
N LEU A 487 -5.02 4.18 15.36
CA LEU A 487 -3.87 3.34 15.63
C LEU A 487 -4.13 1.87 15.24
N TYR A 488 -5.32 1.32 15.55
CA TYR A 488 -5.66 -0.06 15.18
C TYR A 488 -5.76 -0.25 13.66
N PHE A 489 -6.33 0.72 12.93
CA PHE A 489 -6.32 0.71 11.46
C PHE A 489 -4.90 0.79 10.86
N ARG A 490 -3.97 1.48 11.52
CA ARG A 490 -2.55 1.48 11.10
C ARG A 490 -1.84 0.19 11.49
N MET A 491 -2.17 -0.37 12.65
CA MET A 491 -1.59 -1.60 13.17
C MET A 491 -1.92 -2.80 12.28
N LYS A 492 -3.18 -2.98 11.85
CA LYS A 492 -3.56 -4.13 11.00
C LYS A 492 -2.71 -4.21 9.73
N GLU A 493 -2.42 -3.05 9.14
CA GLU A 493 -1.64 -2.92 7.91
C GLU A 493 -0.17 -3.26 8.11
N GLN A 494 0.37 -3.13 9.32
CA GLN A 494 1.78 -3.38 9.63
C GLN A 494 1.99 -4.80 10.18
N VAL A 495 1.04 -5.29 10.97
CA VAL A 495 1.16 -6.53 11.73
C VAL A 495 0.71 -7.76 10.93
N PHE A 496 -0.38 -7.67 10.17
CA PHE A 496 -0.94 -8.80 9.43
C PHE A 496 -0.37 -8.91 8.01
N ARG A 497 0.95 -8.86 7.88
CA ARG A 497 1.65 -9.04 6.59
C ARG A 497 2.23 -10.44 6.47
N GLY A 498 1.97 -11.10 5.34
CA GLY A 498 2.51 -12.44 5.04
C GLY A 498 1.57 -13.58 5.41
N SER A 499 2.12 -14.78 5.59
CA SER A 499 1.37 -16.01 5.90
C SER A 499 1.42 -16.36 7.38
N ARG A 500 0.32 -16.92 7.91
CA ARG A 500 0.28 -17.41 9.30
C ARG A 500 1.25 -18.58 9.54
N PRO A 501 1.90 -18.66 10.71
CA PRO A 501 1.92 -17.66 11.78
C PRO A 501 2.76 -16.43 11.39
N TYR A 502 2.28 -15.24 11.76
CA TYR A 502 2.93 -13.97 11.47
C TYR A 502 4.24 -13.81 12.24
N GLU A 503 5.17 -13.03 11.67
CA GLU A 503 6.38 -12.59 12.37
C GLU A 503 6.00 -11.72 13.57
N SER A 504 6.67 -11.91 14.71
CA SER A 504 6.34 -11.16 15.93
C SER A 504 6.97 -9.77 15.99
N ALA A 505 8.03 -9.52 15.20
CA ALA A 505 8.76 -8.26 15.21
C ALA A 505 7.88 -7.03 14.91
N PRO A 506 7.01 -7.01 13.88
CA PRO A 506 6.14 -5.85 13.62
C PRO A 506 5.23 -5.49 14.79
N LEU A 507 4.64 -6.49 15.46
CA LEU A 507 3.79 -6.28 16.63
C LEU A 507 4.61 -5.80 17.84
N GLU A 508 5.79 -6.39 18.06
CA GLU A 508 6.67 -6.00 19.16
C GLU A 508 7.18 -4.56 19.00
N ASP A 509 7.67 -4.19 17.81
CA ASP A 509 8.15 -2.85 17.51
C ASP A 509 7.03 -1.81 17.60
N PHE A 510 5.83 -2.17 17.14
CA PHE A 510 4.63 -1.37 17.33
C PHE A 510 4.33 -1.13 18.82
N LEU A 511 4.31 -2.18 19.64
CA LEU A 511 4.03 -2.06 21.07
C LEU A 511 5.11 -1.26 21.80
N LYS A 512 6.39 -1.43 21.43
CA LYS A 512 7.51 -0.65 21.97
C LYS A 512 7.41 0.82 21.60
N LYS A 513 7.07 1.14 20.35
CA LYS A 513 6.86 2.52 19.89
C LYS A 513 5.71 3.19 20.64
N GLU A 514 4.62 2.46 20.86
CA GLU A 514 3.41 3.03 21.45
C GLU A 514 3.45 3.11 22.97
N PHE A 515 4.02 2.13 23.68
CA PHE A 515 4.06 2.09 25.14
C PHE A 515 5.41 2.47 25.74
N GLY A 516 6.45 2.61 24.91
CA GLY A 516 7.83 2.80 25.35
C GLY A 516 8.53 1.47 25.63
N GLU A 517 9.80 1.38 25.24
CA GLU A 517 10.59 0.14 25.36
C GLU A 517 10.90 -0.22 26.82
N ASN A 518 11.08 0.79 27.68
CA ASN A 518 11.52 0.64 29.07
C ASN A 518 10.43 0.97 30.10
N THR A 519 9.20 1.23 29.66
CA THR A 519 8.09 1.58 30.56
C THR A 519 7.65 0.37 31.35
N LYS A 520 7.66 0.49 32.68
CA LYS A 520 7.27 -0.58 33.59
C LYS A 520 5.80 -0.46 33.97
N MET A 521 5.17 -1.60 34.28
CA MET A 521 3.79 -1.65 34.76
C MET A 521 3.60 -0.83 36.04
N THR A 522 4.58 -0.87 36.95
CA THR A 522 4.57 -0.17 38.24
C THR A 522 4.78 1.34 38.14
N ASP A 523 5.23 1.85 36.98
CA ASP A 523 5.37 3.29 36.76
C ASP A 523 4.01 4.00 36.80
N ILE A 524 2.92 3.26 36.58
CA ILE A 524 1.58 3.82 36.50
C ILE A 524 0.69 3.30 37.63
N LYS A 525 0.24 4.22 38.49
CA LYS A 525 -0.47 3.86 39.74
C LYS A 525 -1.99 3.87 39.65
N PHE A 526 -2.57 4.52 38.63
CA PHE A 526 -4.03 4.67 38.50
C PHE A 526 -4.44 4.86 37.03
N PRO A 527 -5.53 4.23 36.54
CA PRO A 527 -6.36 3.23 37.21
C PRO A 527 -5.59 1.93 37.47
N ARG A 528 -6.14 1.05 38.32
CA ARG A 528 -5.54 -0.27 38.57
C ARG A 528 -5.89 -1.20 37.43
N VAL A 529 -4.89 -1.84 36.84
CA VAL A 529 -5.06 -2.64 35.62
C VAL A 529 -4.63 -4.08 35.77
N MET A 530 -5.40 -4.95 35.13
CA MET A 530 -5.21 -6.39 35.05
C MET A 530 -5.20 -6.81 33.60
N VAL A 531 -4.13 -7.48 33.16
CA VAL A 531 -4.04 -8.04 31.81
C VAL A 531 -3.85 -9.54 31.91
N THR A 532 -4.75 -10.31 31.30
CA THR A 532 -4.75 -11.78 31.39
C THR A 532 -3.82 -12.42 30.36
N SER A 533 -3.21 -13.55 30.72
CA SER A 533 -2.40 -14.38 29.82
C SER A 533 -2.34 -15.81 30.36
N VAL A 534 -2.06 -16.78 29.49
CA VAL A 534 -1.94 -18.19 29.88
C VAL A 534 -0.49 -18.60 29.98
N LEU A 535 -0.10 -19.16 31.13
CA LEU A 535 1.19 -19.82 31.32
C LEU A 535 1.15 -21.20 30.67
N ALA A 536 1.80 -21.30 29.51
CA ALA A 536 1.83 -22.51 28.69
C ALA A 536 3.11 -23.34 28.88
N ASP A 537 4.02 -22.90 29.76
CA ASP A 537 5.23 -23.64 30.14
C ASP A 537 4.95 -24.86 31.05
N ARG A 538 3.69 -25.07 31.41
CA ARG A 538 3.20 -26.09 32.35
C ARG A 538 1.91 -26.73 31.85
N HIS A 539 1.63 -27.94 32.33
CA HIS A 539 0.38 -28.64 32.07
C HIS A 539 -0.17 -29.22 33.38
N PRO A 540 -1.39 -28.88 33.81
CA PRO A 540 -2.35 -27.96 33.17
C PRO A 540 -1.85 -26.51 33.06
N GLY A 541 -2.24 -25.78 32.01
CA GLY A 541 -1.90 -24.37 31.87
C GLY A 541 -2.60 -23.52 32.92
N GLU A 542 -1.93 -22.46 33.40
CA GLU A 542 -2.45 -21.61 34.49
C GLU A 542 -2.70 -20.17 34.02
N LEU A 543 -3.71 -19.52 34.61
CA LEU A 543 -3.97 -18.11 34.35
C LEU A 543 -2.94 -17.24 35.08
N HIS A 544 -2.27 -16.37 34.31
CA HIS A 544 -1.45 -15.30 34.82
C HIS A 544 -2.12 -13.95 34.58
N ILE A 545 -2.00 -13.06 35.56
CA ILE A 545 -2.52 -11.69 35.47
C ILE A 545 -1.34 -10.75 35.67
N PHE A 546 -1.02 -9.98 34.64
CA PHE A 546 -0.11 -8.84 34.73
C PHE A 546 -0.83 -7.69 35.42
N ARG A 547 -0.16 -7.05 36.40
CA ARG A 547 -0.76 -6.06 37.29
C ARG A 547 0.16 -4.84 37.42
N ASN A 548 -0.43 -3.66 37.67
CA ASN A 548 0.31 -2.46 38.06
C ASN A 548 0.24 -2.15 39.58
N TYR A 549 -0.30 -3.10 40.35
CA TYR A 549 -0.46 -3.00 41.80
C TYR A 549 0.06 -4.28 42.46
N ASP A 550 0.37 -4.19 43.74
CA ASP A 550 0.94 -5.32 44.49
C ASP A 550 -0.02 -6.52 44.51
N PRO A 551 0.48 -7.74 44.25
CA PRO A 551 -0.36 -8.92 44.25
C PRO A 551 -1.00 -9.15 45.63
N PRO A 552 -2.23 -9.68 45.70
CA PRO A 552 -2.88 -10.01 46.97
C PRO A 552 -2.01 -10.97 47.80
N SER A 553 -1.69 -10.61 49.05
CA SER A 553 -0.78 -11.38 49.93
C SER A 553 -1.42 -12.63 50.55
N VAL A 554 -2.69 -12.89 50.25
CA VAL A 554 -3.44 -14.04 50.79
C VAL A 554 -2.86 -15.33 50.20
N ARG A 555 -2.16 -16.12 51.04
CA ARG A 555 -1.64 -17.45 50.68
C ARG A 555 -2.76 -18.34 50.14
N ARG A 556 -2.65 -18.71 48.86
CA ARG A 556 -3.39 -19.85 48.29
C ARG A 556 -2.60 -21.12 48.61
N GLU A 557 -3.31 -22.21 48.95
CA GLU A 557 -2.71 -23.53 48.80
C GLU A 557 -2.42 -23.75 47.30
N PRO A 558 -1.20 -24.15 46.92
CA PRO A 558 -0.90 -24.38 45.51
C PRO A 558 -1.81 -25.49 44.98
N SER A 559 -2.52 -25.20 43.89
CA SER A 559 -3.52 -26.11 43.30
C SER A 559 -2.90 -27.40 42.77
N TYR A 560 -1.59 -27.38 42.47
CA TYR A 560 -0.83 -28.51 41.95
C TYR A 560 0.53 -28.60 42.65
N THR A 561 0.99 -29.82 42.92
CA THR A 561 2.35 -30.08 43.40
C THR A 561 3.35 -29.95 42.25
N THR A 562 4.31 -29.03 42.37
CA THR A 562 5.32 -28.80 41.34
C THR A 562 6.47 -29.81 41.47
N THR A 563 6.63 -30.69 40.49
CA THR A 563 7.71 -31.71 40.46
C THR A 563 8.82 -31.41 39.45
N ALA A 564 8.68 -30.36 38.63
CA ALA A 564 9.58 -30.05 37.53
C ALA A 564 9.96 -28.56 37.44
N THR A 565 11.14 -28.27 36.90
CA THR A 565 11.58 -26.91 36.52
C THR A 565 11.06 -26.55 35.13
N PHE A 566 10.18 -25.54 35.04
CA PHE A 566 9.59 -25.10 33.77
C PHE A 566 10.55 -24.23 32.94
N GLN A 567 10.66 -24.52 31.65
CA GLN A 567 11.46 -23.76 30.67
C GLN A 567 10.55 -22.99 29.69
N PRO A 568 10.98 -21.80 29.21
CA PRO A 568 10.23 -21.07 28.19
C PRO A 568 10.13 -21.85 26.87
N LEU A 569 8.98 -21.74 26.21
CA LEU A 569 8.70 -22.41 24.92
C LEU A 569 9.42 -21.73 23.75
N THR A 570 9.68 -20.42 23.85
CA THR A 570 10.44 -19.64 22.88
C THR A 570 11.47 -18.76 23.60
N ILE A 571 12.60 -18.49 22.94
CA ILE A 571 13.59 -17.51 23.40
C ILE A 571 13.50 -16.32 22.44
N PRO A 572 12.87 -15.20 22.82
CA PRO A 572 12.79 -14.01 21.97
C PRO A 572 14.19 -13.42 21.68
N GLN A 573 14.37 -12.82 20.50
CA GLN A 573 15.63 -12.15 20.15
C GLN A 573 15.92 -10.99 21.11
N GLY A 574 17.16 -10.91 21.61
CA GLY A 574 17.59 -9.93 22.62
C GLY A 574 17.49 -10.42 24.07
N TRP A 575 17.08 -11.68 24.29
CA TRP A 575 17.16 -12.35 25.59
C TRP A 575 18.54 -13.00 25.71
N GLU A 576 19.56 -12.25 26.14
CA GLU A 576 20.80 -12.86 26.65
C GLU A 576 20.47 -13.70 27.91
N ASP A 577 21.24 -14.76 28.13
CA ASP A 577 21.04 -15.91 29.05
C ASP A 577 20.66 -15.63 30.55
N GLU A 578 20.34 -14.39 30.94
CA GLU A 578 20.02 -14.00 32.32
C GLU A 578 18.55 -13.60 32.60
N ASP A 579 17.71 -13.32 31.61
CA ASP A 579 16.33 -12.79 31.81
C ASP A 579 15.21 -13.81 31.59
N VAL A 580 15.44 -15.08 31.95
CA VAL A 580 14.37 -16.09 31.95
C VAL A 580 13.45 -15.86 33.16
N LEU A 581 12.42 -15.03 32.97
CA LEU A 581 11.32 -14.75 33.89
C LEU A 581 10.81 -16.03 34.59
N ILE A 582 11.10 -16.17 35.88
CA ILE A 582 10.42 -17.11 36.79
C ILE A 582 9.35 -16.32 37.53
N VAL A 583 8.13 -16.32 37.02
CA VAL A 583 6.97 -15.87 37.79
C VAL A 583 6.30 -17.12 38.38
N GLY A 584 6.57 -17.37 39.65
CA GLY A 584 6.06 -18.53 40.39
C GLY A 584 6.59 -18.58 41.83
N TYR A 585 5.75 -19.05 42.75
CA TYR A 585 6.10 -19.34 44.13
C TYR A 585 6.98 -20.59 44.19
N THR A 586 8.28 -20.43 44.45
CA THR A 586 9.19 -21.53 44.77
C THR A 586 10.05 -21.13 45.96
N ASP A 587 10.17 -22.03 46.93
CA ASP A 587 10.84 -21.86 48.24
C ASP A 587 12.34 -22.28 48.22
N GLU A 588 13.02 -22.28 47.06
CA GLU A 588 14.43 -22.70 46.98
C GLU A 588 15.43 -21.54 46.74
N PRO A 589 16.65 -21.61 47.31
CA PRO A 589 17.61 -20.50 47.25
C PRO A 589 18.29 -20.40 45.87
N PRO A 590 18.62 -19.19 45.40
CA PRO A 590 18.99 -18.95 44.01
C PRO A 590 20.45 -19.35 43.74
N ARG A 591 20.66 -20.28 42.79
CA ARG A 591 21.93 -20.38 42.06
C ARG A 591 21.81 -19.62 40.73
N LYS A 592 22.35 -18.40 40.70
CA LYS A 592 22.70 -17.57 39.52
C LYS A 592 21.62 -17.36 38.44
N ARG A 593 20.34 -17.19 38.78
CA ARG A 593 19.32 -16.65 37.85
C ARG A 593 18.43 -15.65 38.58
N ARG A 594 18.38 -14.41 38.10
CA ARG A 594 17.69 -13.28 38.75
C ARG A 594 16.19 -13.49 38.64
N LYS A 595 15.49 -13.48 39.78
CA LYS A 595 14.02 -13.48 39.82
C LYS A 595 13.55 -12.08 39.44
N VAL A 596 13.01 -11.91 38.24
CA VAL A 596 12.34 -10.67 37.84
C VAL A 596 11.14 -10.50 38.77
N THR A 597 11.19 -9.51 39.65
CA THR A 597 10.07 -9.18 40.55
C THR A 597 8.94 -8.55 39.72
N ASP A 598 7.71 -8.57 40.23
CA ASP A 598 6.57 -7.90 39.57
C ASP A 598 6.85 -6.41 39.27
N GLU A 599 7.81 -5.82 39.99
CA GLU A 599 8.33 -4.45 39.83
C GLU A 599 9.14 -4.20 38.55
N GLU A 600 9.58 -5.24 37.83
CA GLU A 600 10.40 -5.16 36.62
C GLU A 600 9.62 -5.51 35.34
N GLN A 601 8.30 -5.72 35.43
CA GLN A 601 7.46 -6.07 34.28
C GLN A 601 7.28 -4.90 33.31
N LEU A 602 7.65 -5.10 32.04
CA LEU A 602 7.48 -4.09 30.99
C LEU A 602 6.07 -4.13 30.39
N VAL A 603 5.49 -2.95 30.14
CA VAL A 603 4.13 -2.79 29.59
C VAL A 603 3.98 -3.50 28.25
N TRP A 604 4.89 -3.25 27.31
CA TRP A 604 4.81 -3.81 25.96
C TRP A 604 4.92 -5.34 25.96
N ARG A 605 5.68 -5.91 26.92
CA ARG A 605 5.80 -7.36 27.10
C ARG A 605 4.49 -7.96 27.60
N ALA A 606 3.86 -7.35 28.61
CA ALA A 606 2.56 -7.77 29.10
C ALA A 606 1.49 -7.73 27.99
N ALA A 607 1.47 -6.65 27.19
CA ALA A 607 0.60 -6.49 26.03
C ALA A 607 0.82 -7.61 25.00
N ARG A 608 2.08 -7.90 24.65
CA ARG A 608 2.45 -8.95 23.67
C ARG A 608 2.10 -10.34 24.15
N SER A 609 2.35 -10.63 25.43
CA SER A 609 2.03 -11.91 26.08
C SER A 609 0.53 -12.17 26.12
N SER A 610 -0.27 -11.13 26.39
CA SER A 610 -1.74 -11.23 26.36
C SER A 610 -2.30 -11.38 24.95
N GLY A 611 -1.75 -10.68 23.96
CA GLY A 611 -2.21 -10.72 22.56
C GLY A 611 -1.62 -11.87 21.72
N ALA A 612 -0.96 -12.86 22.33
CA ALA A 612 -0.29 -13.94 21.62
C ALA A 612 -1.26 -15.06 21.17
N ALA A 613 -2.25 -14.71 20.34
CA ALA A 613 -3.28 -15.62 19.86
C ALA A 613 -2.66 -16.86 19.20
N PRO A 614 -2.89 -18.08 19.74
CA PRO A 614 -2.43 -19.31 19.11
C PRO A 614 -2.96 -19.39 17.67
N THR A 615 -2.17 -19.97 16.76
CA THR A 615 -2.38 -20.00 15.28
C THR A 615 -2.04 -18.71 14.51
N TYR A 616 -2.11 -17.54 15.14
CA TYR A 616 -1.76 -16.25 14.50
C TYR A 616 -0.32 -15.85 14.80
N PHE A 617 0.09 -15.94 16.07
CA PHE A 617 1.43 -15.58 16.51
C PHE A 617 2.11 -16.75 17.21
N ARG A 618 3.45 -16.74 17.18
CA ARG A 618 4.23 -17.64 18.04
C ARG A 618 4.08 -17.24 19.53
N PRO A 619 4.20 -18.22 20.46
CA PRO A 619 4.22 -17.95 21.89
C PRO A 619 5.32 -16.96 22.26
N MET A 620 5.07 -16.12 23.27
CA MET A 620 6.05 -15.16 23.78
C MET A 620 6.66 -15.68 25.08
N GLY A 621 7.84 -16.29 25.00
CA GLY A 621 8.49 -16.91 26.16
C GLY A 621 7.67 -18.09 26.70
N ARG A 622 6.97 -17.86 27.81
CA ARG A 622 6.10 -18.83 28.52
C ARG A 622 4.60 -18.56 28.32
N PHE A 623 4.27 -17.47 27.64
CA PHE A 623 2.92 -16.91 27.62
C PHE A 623 2.21 -17.17 26.29
N LEU A 624 0.92 -17.49 26.39
CA LEU A 624 -0.06 -17.53 25.31
C LEU A 624 -1.20 -16.53 25.60
N ASP A 625 -2.04 -16.29 24.59
CA ASP A 625 -3.21 -15.44 24.72
C ASP A 625 -4.10 -15.83 25.91
N GLY A 626 -4.49 -14.82 26.68
CA GLY A 626 -5.45 -14.96 27.79
C GLY A 626 -6.81 -15.48 27.33
N GLY A 627 -7.13 -15.35 26.04
CA GLY A 627 -8.36 -15.82 25.42
C GLY A 627 -8.65 -17.31 25.60
N LEU A 628 -7.64 -18.13 25.83
CA LEU A 628 -7.83 -19.58 26.06
C LEU A 628 -8.46 -19.92 27.43
N LEU A 629 -8.29 -19.06 28.44
CA LEU A 629 -8.80 -19.30 29.80
C LEU A 629 -9.76 -18.21 30.29
N ALA A 630 -9.52 -16.96 29.90
CA ALA A 630 -10.21 -15.79 30.43
C ALA A 630 -10.48 -14.76 29.32
N ASN A 631 -11.09 -15.17 28.19
CA ASN A 631 -11.35 -14.24 27.08
C ASN A 631 -12.23 -13.04 27.48
N ASN A 632 -13.19 -13.30 28.37
CA ASN A 632 -13.91 -12.27 29.12
C ASN A 632 -13.36 -12.23 30.55
N PRO A 633 -12.57 -11.21 30.94
CA PRO A 633 -11.89 -11.19 32.23
C PRO A 633 -12.82 -10.83 33.40
N THR A 634 -14.14 -10.71 33.21
CA THR A 634 -15.04 -10.17 34.24
C THR A 634 -15.05 -10.98 35.53
N LEU A 635 -15.19 -12.30 35.43
CA LEU A 635 -15.22 -13.18 36.60
C LEU A 635 -13.85 -13.22 37.30
N ASP A 636 -12.76 -13.27 36.54
CA ASP A 636 -11.40 -13.27 37.06
C ASP A 636 -11.06 -11.94 37.74
N ALA A 637 -11.45 -10.82 37.15
CA ALA A 637 -11.27 -9.48 37.70
C ALA A 637 -12.06 -9.29 39.00
N MET A 638 -13.33 -9.72 39.04
CA MET A 638 -14.12 -9.68 40.28
C MET A 638 -13.48 -10.53 41.39
N THR A 639 -12.97 -11.71 41.03
CA THR A 639 -12.25 -12.60 41.94
C THR A 639 -10.99 -11.93 42.48
N GLU A 640 -10.22 -11.29 41.60
CA GLU A 640 -9.00 -10.56 41.94
C GLU A 640 -9.27 -9.36 42.85
N ILE A 641 -10.28 -8.53 42.55
CA ILE A 641 -10.68 -7.39 43.39
C ILE A 641 -11.10 -7.86 44.78
N HIS A 642 -11.86 -8.95 44.86
CA HIS A 642 -12.25 -9.52 46.13
C HIS A 642 -11.02 -9.96 46.96
N GLN A 643 -10.06 -10.62 46.31
CA GLN A 643 -8.81 -11.06 46.95
C GLN A 643 -7.94 -9.90 47.40
N PHE A 644 -7.82 -8.86 46.56
CA PHE A 644 -7.12 -7.63 46.88
C PHE A 644 -7.73 -6.95 48.12
N ASN A 645 -9.06 -6.80 48.16
CA ASN A 645 -9.76 -6.25 49.32
C ASN A 645 -9.58 -7.11 50.58
N LYS A 646 -9.56 -8.45 50.44
CA LYS A 646 -9.28 -9.36 51.56
C LYS A 646 -7.84 -9.23 52.07
N SER A 647 -6.87 -9.03 51.18
CA SER A 647 -5.46 -8.75 51.52
C SER A 647 -5.33 -7.46 52.32
N LEU A 648 -5.95 -6.38 51.84
CA LEU A 648 -5.97 -5.09 52.54
C LEU A 648 -6.59 -5.20 53.93
N LYS A 649 -7.62 -6.04 54.09
CA LYS A 649 -8.22 -6.32 55.39
C LYS A 649 -7.24 -7.04 56.33
N ALA A 650 -6.54 -8.05 55.83
CA ALA A 650 -5.55 -8.80 56.60
C ALA A 650 -4.35 -7.94 57.02
N GLU A 651 -3.95 -6.97 56.20
CA GLU A 651 -2.87 -6.01 56.47
C GLU A 651 -3.30 -4.86 57.41
N GLY A 652 -4.56 -4.84 57.89
CA GLY A 652 -5.08 -3.78 58.76
C GLY A 652 -5.38 -2.46 58.04
N ARG A 653 -5.43 -2.45 56.70
CA ARG A 653 -5.69 -1.27 55.85
C ARG A 653 -7.16 -1.14 55.45
N GLU A 654 -8.07 -1.40 56.39
CA GLU A 654 -9.53 -1.46 56.12
C GLU A 654 -10.10 -0.14 55.58
N ALA A 655 -9.50 1.01 55.92
CA ALA A 655 -9.92 2.32 55.44
C ALA A 655 -9.84 2.48 53.90
N ASN A 656 -9.00 1.67 53.25
CA ASN A 656 -8.79 1.71 51.79
C ASN A 656 -9.72 0.75 51.03
N ILE A 657 -10.50 -0.09 51.73
CA ILE A 657 -11.43 -1.03 51.11
C ILE A 657 -12.62 -0.26 50.55
N LYS A 658 -12.91 -0.50 49.28
CA LYS A 658 -14.09 0.01 48.59
C LYS A 658 -14.92 -1.15 48.06
N LYS A 659 -16.25 -1.02 48.15
CA LYS A 659 -17.17 -2.02 47.59
C LYS A 659 -17.21 -1.82 46.08
N LEU A 660 -17.14 -2.91 45.31
CA LEU A 660 -17.43 -2.86 43.88
C LEU A 660 -18.90 -2.50 43.69
N GLY A 661 -19.21 -1.43 42.96
CA GLY A 661 -20.60 -1.00 42.77
C GLY A 661 -21.10 -1.10 41.34
N ILE A 662 -20.19 -0.99 40.36
CA ILE A 662 -20.54 -1.06 38.94
C ILE A 662 -19.47 -1.89 38.21
N VAL A 663 -19.94 -2.80 37.37
CA VAL A 663 -19.12 -3.58 36.44
C VAL A 663 -19.65 -3.37 35.03
N VAL A 664 -18.80 -2.83 34.16
CA VAL A 664 -19.09 -2.65 32.73
C VAL A 664 -18.24 -3.64 31.95
N SER A 665 -18.87 -4.59 31.29
CA SER A 665 -18.21 -5.57 30.41
C SER A 665 -18.51 -5.23 28.95
N LEU A 666 -17.45 -5.00 28.17
CA LEU A 666 -17.52 -4.66 26.75
C LEU A 666 -17.01 -5.83 25.90
N GLY A 667 -17.85 -6.28 24.97
CA GLY A 667 -17.55 -7.37 24.04
C GLY A 667 -17.16 -6.88 22.65
N THR A 668 -16.36 -7.67 21.92
CA THR A 668 -15.88 -7.36 20.56
C THR A 668 -16.91 -7.70 19.46
N GLY A 669 -18.19 -7.72 19.80
CA GLY A 669 -19.29 -8.07 18.89
C GLY A 669 -19.58 -9.57 18.79
N LYS A 670 -20.86 -9.89 18.56
CA LYS A 670 -21.38 -11.26 18.45
C LYS A 670 -21.53 -11.65 16.98
N PRO A 671 -20.94 -12.76 16.52
CA PRO A 671 -21.19 -13.25 15.17
C PRO A 671 -22.66 -13.71 15.03
N PRO A 672 -23.19 -13.78 13.79
CA PRO A 672 -24.49 -14.38 13.54
C PRO A 672 -24.48 -15.89 13.86
N GLN A 673 -25.63 -16.44 14.23
CA GLN A 673 -25.76 -17.88 14.44
C GLN A 673 -25.87 -18.60 13.10
N GLU A 674 -24.95 -19.53 12.84
CA GLU A 674 -24.93 -20.34 11.62
C GLU A 674 -25.33 -21.80 11.92
N VAL A 675 -25.96 -22.45 10.93
CA VAL A 675 -26.36 -23.86 11.04
C VAL A 675 -25.16 -24.75 10.75
N VAL A 676 -24.77 -25.59 11.71
CA VAL A 676 -23.73 -26.60 11.52
C VAL A 676 -24.34 -27.86 10.88
N THR A 677 -23.91 -28.19 9.65
CA THR A 677 -24.51 -29.27 8.86
C THR A 677 -23.87 -30.66 9.07
N SER A 678 -22.67 -30.76 9.66
CA SER A 678 -21.96 -32.05 9.78
C SER A 678 -20.97 -32.13 10.96
N VAL A 679 -21.39 -32.68 12.11
CA VAL A 679 -20.46 -33.05 13.21
C VAL A 679 -20.35 -34.57 13.32
N ASP A 680 -20.18 -35.27 12.20
CA ASP A 680 -20.14 -36.74 12.17
C ASP A 680 -18.71 -37.24 11.92
N VAL A 681 -18.01 -37.62 13.00
CA VAL A 681 -16.62 -38.06 12.97
C VAL A 681 -16.56 -39.58 13.20
N PHE A 682 -17.04 -40.37 12.22
CA PHE A 682 -16.87 -41.84 12.24
C PHE A 682 -15.53 -42.28 11.63
N ARG A 683 -15.04 -43.43 12.08
CA ARG A 683 -13.81 -44.09 11.61
C ARG A 683 -14.02 -44.54 10.15
N PRO A 684 -13.31 -43.96 9.16
CA PRO A 684 -13.67 -44.08 7.76
C PRO A 684 -13.34 -45.45 7.18
N SER A 685 -14.27 -46.01 6.38
CA SER A 685 -14.09 -47.26 5.63
C SER A 685 -13.66 -47.03 4.19
N ASN A 686 -13.94 -45.84 3.62
CA ASN A 686 -13.68 -45.49 2.22
C ASN A 686 -12.99 -44.11 2.05
N PRO A 687 -12.30 -43.84 0.92
CA PRO A 687 -11.60 -42.57 0.68
C PRO A 687 -12.52 -41.32 0.66
N LEU A 688 -13.77 -41.46 0.20
CA LEU A 688 -14.75 -40.37 0.22
C LEU A 688 -15.28 -40.07 1.63
N GLU A 689 -15.39 -41.10 2.48
CA GLU A 689 -15.74 -40.94 3.89
C GLU A 689 -14.58 -40.32 4.67
N LEU A 690 -13.34 -40.67 4.33
CA LEU A 690 -12.14 -40.06 4.89
C LEU A 690 -12.17 -38.53 4.72
N ALA A 691 -12.49 -38.03 3.52
CA ALA A 691 -12.62 -36.59 3.26
C ALA A 691 -13.72 -35.94 4.12
N LYS A 692 -14.87 -36.60 4.30
CA LYS A 692 -15.95 -36.12 5.19
C LYS A 692 -15.54 -36.13 6.66
N THR A 693 -14.83 -37.16 7.12
CA THR A 693 -14.27 -37.23 8.48
C THR A 693 -13.22 -36.14 8.72
N PHE A 694 -12.39 -35.80 7.73
CA PHE A 694 -11.43 -34.70 7.82
C PHE A 694 -12.12 -33.34 7.95
N VAL A 695 -13.20 -33.10 7.19
CA VAL A 695 -14.02 -31.89 7.31
C VAL A 695 -14.73 -31.84 8.67
N GLY A 696 -15.36 -32.94 9.09
CA GLY A 696 -16.04 -33.02 10.40
C GLY A 696 -15.07 -32.87 11.60
N ALA A 697 -13.86 -33.43 11.51
CA ALA A 697 -12.83 -33.25 12.54
C ALA A 697 -12.31 -31.81 12.61
N LYS A 698 -12.20 -31.12 11.47
CA LYS A 698 -11.85 -29.70 11.41
C LYS A 698 -12.96 -28.82 12.01
N GLU A 699 -14.22 -29.08 11.68
CA GLU A 699 -15.38 -28.37 12.24
C GLU A 699 -15.49 -28.58 13.75
N LEU A 700 -15.32 -29.81 14.23
CA LEU A 700 -15.28 -30.12 15.67
C LEU A 700 -14.12 -29.41 16.38
N GLY A 701 -12.94 -29.38 15.74
CA GLY A 701 -11.79 -28.64 16.24
C GLY A 701 -12.04 -27.13 16.35
N LYS A 702 -12.67 -26.52 15.33
CA LYS A 702 -13.10 -25.11 15.38
C LYS A 702 -14.07 -24.88 16.53
N MET A 703 -15.09 -25.72 16.65
CA MET A 703 -16.10 -25.62 17.71
C MET A 703 -15.49 -25.72 19.12
N LEU A 704 -14.49 -26.59 19.34
CA LEU A 704 -13.78 -26.66 20.62
C LEU A 704 -13.04 -25.36 20.95
N VAL A 705 -12.34 -24.78 19.97
CA VAL A 705 -11.66 -23.48 20.14
C VAL A 705 -12.68 -22.37 20.40
N ASP A 706 -13.80 -22.35 19.67
CA ASP A 706 -14.86 -21.37 19.85
C ASP A 706 -15.46 -21.48 21.27
N CYS A 707 -15.72 -22.69 21.76
CA CYS A 707 -16.19 -22.89 23.15
C CYS A 707 -15.16 -22.47 24.20
N CYS A 708 -13.87 -22.72 23.98
CA CYS A 708 -12.81 -22.31 24.91
C CYS A 708 -12.59 -20.79 24.93
N THR A 709 -12.85 -20.12 23.81
CA THR A 709 -12.60 -18.69 23.63
C THR A 709 -13.88 -17.85 23.67
N ASP A 710 -15.04 -18.45 23.95
CA ASP A 710 -16.31 -17.72 24.01
C ASP A 710 -16.30 -16.66 25.11
N SER A 711 -16.42 -15.40 24.69
CA SER A 711 -16.49 -14.23 25.59
C SER A 711 -17.92 -13.84 25.95
N ASP A 712 -18.91 -14.35 25.20
CA ASP A 712 -20.32 -14.14 25.45
C ASP A 712 -20.96 -15.43 26.03
N GLY A 713 -22.29 -15.54 26.05
CA GLY A 713 -22.98 -16.72 26.54
C GLY A 713 -22.87 -16.93 28.06
N CYS A 714 -22.49 -18.14 28.49
CA CYS A 714 -22.54 -18.54 29.90
C CYS A 714 -21.69 -17.68 30.82
N THR A 715 -20.56 -17.15 30.35
CA THR A 715 -19.68 -16.29 31.16
C THR A 715 -20.38 -15.00 31.56
N VAL A 716 -21.17 -14.41 30.65
CA VAL A 716 -21.97 -13.20 30.91
C VAL A 716 -23.09 -13.48 31.91
N ASP A 717 -23.77 -14.62 31.78
CA ASP A 717 -24.87 -14.96 32.69
C ASP A 717 -24.37 -15.26 34.10
N ARG A 718 -23.22 -15.95 34.22
CA ARG A 718 -22.52 -16.12 35.49
C ARG A 718 -22.16 -14.76 36.08
N ALA A 719 -21.46 -13.90 35.35
CA ALA A 719 -21.05 -12.59 35.84
C ALA A 719 -22.25 -11.76 36.31
N ARG A 720 -23.36 -11.76 35.56
CA ARG A 720 -24.60 -11.09 35.93
C ARG A 720 -25.17 -11.62 37.25
N ALA A 721 -25.36 -12.93 37.36
CA ALA A 721 -25.94 -13.55 38.57
C ALA A 721 -25.06 -13.30 39.81
N TRP A 722 -23.73 -13.39 39.65
CA TRP A 722 -22.81 -13.09 40.74
C TRP A 722 -22.83 -11.61 41.13
N CYS A 723 -22.95 -10.68 40.18
CA CYS A 723 -23.10 -9.25 40.44
C CYS A 723 -24.41 -8.93 41.18
N GLU A 724 -25.53 -9.54 40.78
CA GLU A 724 -26.82 -9.42 41.46
C GLU A 724 -26.74 -9.89 42.91
N MET A 725 -26.02 -10.98 43.18
CA MET A 725 -25.83 -11.51 44.53
C MET A 725 -25.05 -10.56 45.46
N ILE A 726 -24.14 -9.73 44.93
CA ILE A 726 -23.32 -8.80 45.73
C ILE A 726 -23.84 -7.35 45.70
N ASP A 727 -25.05 -7.14 45.17
CA ASP A 727 -25.65 -5.82 44.91
C ASP A 727 -24.74 -4.89 44.09
N THR A 728 -24.17 -5.42 43.00
CA THR A 728 -23.34 -4.67 42.05
C THR A 728 -24.08 -4.56 40.72
N ILE A 729 -24.10 -3.37 40.13
CA ILE A 729 -24.74 -3.14 38.83
C ILE A 729 -23.86 -3.72 37.72
N TYR A 730 -24.42 -4.62 36.90
CA TYR A 730 -23.71 -5.23 35.78
C TYR A 730 -24.28 -4.77 34.43
N HIS A 731 -23.42 -4.18 33.60
CA HIS A 731 -23.75 -3.80 32.23
C HIS A 731 -22.89 -4.59 31.25
N ARG A 732 -23.55 -5.34 30.34
CA ARG A 732 -22.89 -5.99 29.19
C ARG A 732 -23.28 -5.26 27.91
N LEU A 733 -22.30 -4.73 27.20
CA LEU A 733 -22.48 -4.14 25.88
C LEU A 733 -21.68 -4.96 24.86
N SER A 734 -22.36 -5.51 23.86
CA SER A 734 -21.75 -6.29 22.78
C SER A 734 -22.73 -6.30 21.61
N PRO A 735 -22.41 -5.62 20.49
CA PRO A 735 -23.32 -5.50 19.35
C PRO A 735 -23.49 -6.83 18.60
N GLN A 736 -24.64 -7.02 17.96
CA GLN A 736 -24.83 -8.12 17.03
C GLN A 736 -24.25 -7.74 15.66
N LEU A 737 -23.34 -8.55 15.14
CA LEU A 737 -22.72 -8.34 13.83
C LEU A 737 -23.52 -9.08 12.75
N SER A 738 -23.52 -8.53 11.53
CA SER A 738 -24.17 -9.16 10.37
C SER A 738 -23.41 -10.36 9.80
N GLN A 739 -22.09 -10.39 9.99
CA GLN A 739 -21.20 -11.43 9.47
C GLN A 739 -20.10 -11.81 10.48
N GLU A 740 -19.48 -12.99 10.29
CA GLU A 740 -18.30 -13.40 11.05
C GLU A 740 -17.09 -12.57 10.61
N VAL A 741 -16.59 -11.69 11.50
CA VAL A 741 -15.36 -10.93 11.29
C VAL A 741 -14.17 -11.68 11.91
N MET A 742 -13.17 -11.96 11.08
CA MET A 742 -11.96 -12.68 11.48
C MET A 742 -11.05 -11.84 12.39
N LEU A 743 -10.21 -12.51 13.19
CA LEU A 743 -9.33 -11.84 14.16
C LEU A 743 -8.23 -10.99 13.51
N ASP A 744 -7.84 -11.32 12.29
CA ASP A 744 -6.81 -10.65 11.47
C ASP A 744 -7.41 -9.98 10.22
N GLU A 745 -8.69 -9.58 10.28
CA GLU A 745 -9.33 -8.87 9.18
C GLU A 745 -8.58 -7.58 8.83
N VAL A 746 -8.32 -7.39 7.53
CA VAL A 746 -7.57 -6.25 6.98
C VAL A 746 -8.42 -5.37 6.08
N SER A 747 -9.58 -5.81 5.62
CA SER A 747 -10.46 -5.01 4.76
C SER A 747 -11.06 -3.83 5.52
N ASP A 748 -10.77 -2.61 5.05
CA ASP A 748 -11.35 -1.39 5.62
C ASP A 748 -12.88 -1.37 5.48
N GLU A 749 -13.43 -1.93 4.40
CA GLU A 749 -14.88 -1.99 4.17
C GLU A 749 -15.59 -2.85 5.24
N VAL A 750 -15.06 -4.04 5.50
CA VAL A 750 -15.62 -4.95 6.53
C VAL A 750 -15.52 -4.33 7.91
N LEU A 751 -14.37 -3.73 8.25
CA LEU A 751 -14.17 -3.10 9.55
C LEU A 751 -15.04 -1.85 9.73
N VAL A 752 -15.21 -1.04 8.67
CA VAL A 752 -16.11 0.12 8.71
C VAL A 752 -17.56 -0.32 8.86
N ASN A 753 -17.99 -1.37 8.15
CA ASN A 753 -19.36 -1.88 8.31
C ASN A 753 -19.60 -2.44 9.72
N MET A 754 -18.62 -3.14 10.29
CA MET A 754 -18.67 -3.59 11.70
C MET A 754 -18.79 -2.41 12.68
N LEU A 755 -18.04 -1.32 12.45
CA LEU A 755 -18.13 -0.12 13.28
C LEU A 755 -19.45 0.63 13.07
N TRP A 756 -19.98 0.62 11.86
CA TRP A 756 -21.30 1.16 11.53
C TRP A 756 -22.41 0.41 12.27
N GLU A 757 -22.39 -0.92 12.25
CA GLU A 757 -23.32 -1.76 13.03
C GLU A 757 -23.21 -1.50 14.54
N THR A 758 -21.98 -1.30 15.03
CA THR A 758 -21.74 -0.90 16.42
C THR A 758 -22.37 0.46 16.71
N GLN A 759 -22.24 1.43 15.80
CA GLN A 759 -22.87 2.75 15.94
C GLN A 759 -24.40 2.65 15.97
N MET A 760 -25.00 1.80 15.13
CA MET A 760 -26.45 1.54 15.13
C MET A 760 -26.91 0.89 16.43
N TYR A 761 -26.18 -0.10 16.93
CA TYR A 761 -26.44 -0.71 18.24
C TYR A 761 -26.40 0.31 19.38
N LEU A 762 -25.40 1.19 19.38
CA LEU A 762 -25.28 2.25 20.39
C LEU A 762 -26.43 3.25 20.31
N PHE A 763 -26.92 3.54 19.10
CA PHE A 763 -28.11 4.36 18.91
C PHE A 763 -29.36 3.71 19.51
N GLU A 764 -29.59 2.42 19.25
CA GLU A 764 -30.70 1.67 19.87
C GLU A 764 -30.58 1.61 21.39
N LYS A 765 -29.35 1.59 21.92
CA LYS A 765 -29.05 1.52 23.37
C LYS A 765 -28.72 2.87 24.00
N ARG A 766 -29.04 4.00 23.36
CA ARG A 766 -28.70 5.34 23.85
C ARG A 766 -29.17 5.63 25.28
N GLU A 767 -30.36 5.18 25.65
CA GLU A 767 -30.91 5.39 27.00
C GLU A 767 -30.13 4.61 28.06
N VAL A 768 -29.67 3.41 27.70
CA VAL A 768 -28.81 2.58 28.57
C VAL A 768 -27.44 3.24 28.73
N LEU A 769 -26.86 3.78 27.65
CA LEU A 769 -25.59 4.52 27.69
C LEU A 769 -25.69 5.77 28.55
N GLN A 770 -26.76 6.57 28.40
CA GLN A 770 -26.98 7.78 29.20
C GLN A 770 -27.16 7.46 30.68
N SER A 771 -27.93 6.42 31.00
CA SER A 771 -28.10 5.92 32.36
C SER A 771 -26.76 5.44 32.94
N LEU A 772 -25.97 4.70 32.15
CA LEU A 772 -24.65 4.22 32.57
C LEU A 772 -23.69 5.39 32.83
N ALA A 773 -23.60 6.35 31.91
CA ALA A 773 -22.77 7.54 32.06
C ALA A 773 -23.14 8.31 33.34
N LYS A 774 -24.44 8.51 33.59
CA LYS A 774 -24.92 9.15 34.82
C LYS A 774 -24.58 8.38 36.09
N THR A 775 -24.53 7.05 36.03
CA THR A 775 -24.19 6.20 37.19
C THR A 775 -22.67 6.18 37.44
N LEU A 776 -21.86 6.42 36.41
CA LEU A 776 -20.40 6.48 36.51
C LEU A 776 -19.87 7.82 37.06
N LEU A 777 -20.63 8.92 36.88
CA LEU A 777 -20.33 10.26 37.41
C LEU A 777 -20.71 10.38 38.89
#